data_AF-W4EAJ8-F1
#
_entry.id   AF-W4EAJ8-F1
#
_cell.length_a   1.000
_cell.length_b   1.000
_cell.length_c   1.000
_cell.angle_alpha   90.00
_cell.angle_beta   90.00
_cell.angle_gamma   90.00
#
_symmetry.space_group_name_H-M   'P 1'
#
loop_
_entity.id
_entity.type
_entity.pdbx_description
1 polymer ?
#
loop_
_entity_poly.entity_id
_entity_poly.type
_entity_poly.pdbx_seq_one_letter_code
_entity_poly.pdbx_strand_id
1 'polypeptide(L)'
;MAKNSKKPKSTQKAKAQKTEASQTTSTMAEKRNYKTVLNGSLRQVKRVNPTKSVGVKLFLIFLSSIVVVVLFLGLLSYNKAKNTIKDNVSEANRQTIIQTSEKLDITLKQYESLALQLYFDTQMQANLTELSSAKSSYDKFVATDAISKKLSSQTTTDANIVAISLIPEDPEMGIVSSGSTGLAGDDVRAQEWYKTVVKNSSSYEPYYTAEAKSAQNYWFPTAVEGSGGKNLAMVRTLKNLGSNASYVVMLELKSTLLEEAFKSVELGDGSRIQLVAPDGTVVASSQPEEDGKATVLNFIKDSKVNNESTEAKDENGQDILAVYNPMQKADWKLAGVVPTGELVQAATPILFTTFLAAGAAALLAMVVGFWMVQMIAKPLARLKDLMLEGAEGNLSVRTQYVSKDEIGQLSASFNMMMGKITELVAQTTDTAREVLETAGELGDASRKTAISAKEIAAATEEIAGGAGSLAQEAERGNELTDLIATQMQSVIAANSEMDQAARGVGEASGQGAVQLEELLDQTGRTGEMTSALVDRVNNLKETVYSVIKVLDVMKNITQQTNILSLNATIEAARAGEAGRGFMVVAGEVRQLADQSKQSIALVAGITDKIVAEMDETVAVLSEVAPLFKQQMVSVKSTSEIFVSVKGQMEDFIMSLESVTGAIDSLNHSQGVLSDAMGNVSAVAQQSSATSEEVASLSSEQQNVSDHLVALSNKLQGASTQLESKLSLFTIK
;
A
#
# COMPACT_ATOMS: atom_id res chain seq x y z
N MET A 1 24.66 -41.65 -60.45
CA MET A 1 23.47 -40.89 -60.89
C MET A 1 23.56 -39.51 -60.25
N ALA A 2 24.21 -38.53 -60.90
CA ALA A 2 23.69 -37.63 -61.93
C ALA A 2 23.12 -36.31 -61.33
N LYS A 3 23.93 -35.24 -61.46
CA LYS A 3 23.61 -33.80 -61.67
C LYS A 3 22.81 -33.09 -60.56
N ASN A 4 23.01 -31.84 -60.17
CA ASN A 4 23.70 -30.61 -60.64
C ASN A 4 23.63 -29.64 -59.41
N SER A 5 24.40 -28.57 -59.18
CA SER A 5 25.58 -27.93 -59.79
C SER A 5 25.95 -26.69 -58.95
N LYS A 6 27.26 -26.48 -58.69
CA LYS A 6 28.02 -25.20 -58.50
C LYS A 6 27.59 -24.24 -57.37
N LYS A 7 28.32 -23.93 -56.28
CA LYS A 7 29.76 -23.72 -55.91
C LYS A 7 30.44 -22.46 -56.55
N PRO A 8 31.43 -21.82 -55.86
CA PRO A 8 31.37 -20.44 -55.33
C PRO A 8 32.67 -19.60 -55.55
N LYS A 9 32.95 -18.62 -54.66
CA LYS A 9 34.24 -17.93 -54.33
C LYS A 9 34.60 -16.70 -55.20
N SER A 10 35.41 -15.72 -54.78
CA SER A 10 35.90 -15.14 -53.51
C SER A 10 36.97 -14.10 -53.89
N THR A 11 37.06 -12.95 -53.22
CA THR A 11 38.27 -12.09 -53.15
C THR A 11 38.07 -11.12 -51.97
N GLN A 12 38.76 -11.26 -50.82
CA GLN A 12 40.06 -10.65 -50.43
C GLN A 12 40.14 -9.12 -50.70
N LYS A 13 40.64 -8.21 -49.84
CA LYS A 13 41.35 -8.21 -48.54
C LYS A 13 41.57 -6.73 -48.10
N ALA A 14 41.63 -6.47 -46.78
CA ALA A 14 42.46 -5.47 -46.02
C ALA A 14 42.24 -3.94 -46.26
N LYS A 15 42.41 -2.97 -45.34
CA LYS A 15 43.21 -2.71 -44.10
C LYS A 15 42.44 -1.69 -43.20
N ALA A 16 42.40 -1.74 -41.86
CA ALA A 16 43.37 -1.23 -40.84
C ALA A 16 43.78 0.26 -41.07
N GLN A 17 43.66 1.28 -40.19
CA GLN A 17 44.06 1.55 -38.78
C GLN A 17 43.47 2.95 -38.41
N LYS A 18 42.94 3.27 -37.21
CA LYS A 18 43.54 3.56 -35.88
C LYS A 18 43.71 5.10 -35.61
N THR A 19 43.26 5.53 -34.41
CA THR A 19 43.64 6.77 -33.65
C THR A 19 43.21 8.12 -34.27
N GLU A 20 42.70 9.13 -33.55
CA GLU A 20 43.27 9.84 -32.40
C GLU A 20 42.20 10.50 -31.49
N ALA A 21 42.63 10.79 -30.27
CA ALA A 21 41.94 11.59 -29.27
C ALA A 21 42.59 12.98 -29.13
N SER A 22 41.80 13.91 -28.56
CA SER A 22 42.23 14.99 -27.65
C SER A 22 42.53 16.39 -28.21
N GLN A 23 41.76 17.37 -27.65
CA GLN A 23 42.18 18.70 -27.15
C GLN A 23 42.65 19.75 -28.20
N THR A 24 42.32 21.05 -28.17
CA THR A 24 41.64 21.96 -27.21
C THR A 24 41.33 23.29 -27.93
N THR A 25 40.39 24.07 -27.36
CA THR A 25 40.29 25.55 -27.41
C THR A 25 40.14 26.28 -28.75
N SER A 26 39.00 26.96 -28.94
CA SER A 26 38.90 28.41 -28.68
C SER A 26 37.57 29.00 -29.18
N THR A 27 36.91 29.74 -28.27
CA THR A 27 36.14 30.97 -28.46
C THR A 27 35.56 31.30 -29.85
N MET A 28 34.23 31.47 -29.94
CA MET A 28 33.57 32.78 -30.08
C MET A 28 32.09 32.64 -30.46
N ALA A 29 31.26 33.42 -29.75
CA ALA A 29 30.04 34.07 -30.22
C ALA A 29 28.92 33.21 -30.84
N GLU A 30 28.01 32.71 -30.01
CA GLU A 30 26.65 32.41 -30.47
C GLU A 30 25.67 33.52 -30.08
N LYS A 31 25.18 34.18 -31.13
CA LYS A 31 24.06 35.13 -31.12
C LYS A 31 22.86 34.50 -30.43
N ARG A 32 22.33 35.22 -29.43
CA ARG A 32 20.96 35.08 -28.91
C ARG A 32 19.97 34.94 -30.06
N ASN A 33 19.51 33.71 -30.30
CA ASN A 33 18.45 33.44 -31.26
C ASN A 33 17.09 33.56 -30.55
N TYR A 34 16.52 34.77 -30.58
CA TYR A 34 15.22 35.11 -29.97
C TYR A 34 14.00 34.44 -30.65
N LYS A 35 14.21 33.51 -31.60
CA LYS A 35 13.13 32.84 -32.36
C LYS A 35 12.75 31.44 -31.89
N THR A 36 13.44 30.87 -30.91
CA THR A 36 13.14 29.49 -30.42
C THR A 36 12.29 29.45 -29.15
N VAL A 37 11.98 30.59 -28.54
CA VAL A 37 11.09 30.69 -27.36
C VAL A 37 9.61 30.87 -27.73
N LEU A 38 9.30 31.19 -29.00
CA LEU A 38 7.92 31.39 -29.45
C LEU A 38 7.26 30.18 -30.14
N ASN A 39 8.02 29.16 -30.54
CA ASN A 39 7.48 28.01 -31.30
C ASN A 39 7.22 26.74 -30.48
N GLY A 40 7.64 26.67 -29.20
CA GLY A 40 7.30 25.56 -28.29
C GLY A 40 5.92 25.68 -27.63
N SER A 41 5.32 26.88 -27.66
CA SER A 41 4.03 27.19 -27.00
C SER A 41 2.80 26.83 -27.84
N LEU A 42 2.96 26.63 -29.15
CA LEU A 42 1.83 26.52 -30.09
C LEU A 42 1.44 25.10 -30.50
N ARG A 43 2.20 24.05 -30.12
CA ARG A 43 1.91 22.66 -30.53
C ARG A 43 1.11 21.80 -29.54
N GLN A 44 0.76 22.32 -28.35
CA GLN A 44 -0.07 21.58 -27.37
C GLN A 44 -1.51 22.09 -27.21
N VAL A 45 -1.97 23.06 -28.01
CA VAL A 45 -3.34 23.60 -27.88
C VAL A 45 -4.41 22.77 -28.62
N LYS A 46 -4.03 21.83 -29.49
CA LYS A 46 -4.98 20.94 -30.17
C LYS A 46 -5.32 19.71 -29.34
N ARG A 47 -6.14 19.84 -28.29
CA ARG A 47 -7.04 18.77 -27.80
C ARG A 47 -7.98 19.17 -26.65
N VAL A 48 -8.24 20.45 -26.43
CA VAL A 48 -9.30 20.83 -25.50
C VAL A 48 -10.61 20.87 -26.28
N ASN A 49 -11.37 19.78 -26.24
CA ASN A 49 -12.73 19.79 -26.77
C ASN A 49 -13.55 20.79 -25.92
N PRO A 50 -14.07 21.89 -26.49
CA PRO A 50 -14.67 22.98 -25.72
C PRO A 50 -15.85 22.53 -24.84
N THR A 51 -16.53 21.44 -25.22
CA THR A 51 -17.63 20.87 -24.43
C THR A 51 -17.18 19.92 -23.32
N LYS A 52 -15.89 19.56 -23.21
CA LYS A 52 -15.37 18.62 -22.19
C LYS A 52 -14.46 19.28 -21.15
N SER A 53 -14.01 20.51 -21.37
CA SER A 53 -13.22 21.26 -20.38
C SER A 53 -14.12 21.90 -19.32
N VAL A 54 -13.82 21.66 -18.04
CA VAL A 54 -14.56 22.22 -16.91
C VAL A 54 -14.58 23.76 -16.97
N GLY A 55 -13.44 24.38 -17.29
CA GLY A 55 -13.35 25.85 -17.40
C GLY A 55 -14.21 26.42 -18.53
N VAL A 56 -14.34 25.70 -19.66
CA VAL A 56 -15.16 26.15 -20.79
C VAL A 56 -16.66 25.93 -20.54
N LYS A 57 -17.02 24.84 -19.84
CA LYS A 57 -18.42 24.61 -19.41
C LYS A 57 -18.91 25.71 -18.47
N LEU A 58 -18.13 26.05 -17.45
CA LEU A 58 -18.47 27.14 -16.52
C LEU A 58 -18.59 28.48 -17.25
N PHE A 59 -17.66 28.78 -18.16
CA PHE A 59 -17.72 29.99 -18.97
C PHE A 59 -19.01 30.08 -19.83
N LEU A 60 -19.37 29.01 -20.54
CA LEU A 60 -20.58 28.99 -21.38
C LEU A 60 -21.85 29.17 -20.55
N ILE A 61 -21.91 28.58 -19.35
CA ILE A 61 -23.02 28.75 -18.42
C ILE A 61 -23.14 30.23 -18.03
N PHE A 62 -22.08 30.87 -17.54
CA PHE A 62 -22.12 32.28 -17.13
C PHE A 62 -22.44 33.24 -18.28
N LEU A 63 -21.86 33.03 -19.46
CA LEU A 63 -22.16 33.82 -20.66
C LEU A 63 -23.65 33.73 -21.01
N SER A 64 -24.22 32.52 -21.04
CA SER A 64 -25.63 32.32 -21.36
C SER A 64 -26.55 32.99 -20.34
N SER A 65 -26.26 32.86 -19.04
CA SER A 65 -27.06 33.45 -17.96
C SER A 65 -27.07 34.98 -18.03
N ILE A 66 -25.92 35.61 -18.23
CA ILE A 66 -25.79 37.07 -18.25
C ILE A 66 -26.51 37.67 -19.47
N VAL A 67 -26.30 37.09 -20.66
CA VAL A 67 -26.90 37.59 -21.90
C VAL A 67 -28.43 37.47 -21.87
N VAL A 68 -28.96 36.35 -21.37
CA VAL A 68 -30.42 36.15 -21.24
C VAL A 68 -31.04 37.17 -20.29
N VAL A 69 -30.41 37.44 -19.13
CA VAL A 69 -30.94 38.39 -18.14
C VAL A 69 -30.95 39.83 -18.67
N VAL A 70 -29.87 40.24 -19.36
CA VAL A 70 -29.77 41.60 -19.93
C VAL A 70 -30.81 41.83 -21.04
N LEU A 71 -30.98 40.85 -21.95
CA LEU A 71 -31.98 40.94 -23.01
C LEU A 71 -33.41 40.93 -22.47
N PHE A 72 -33.69 40.08 -21.47
CA PHE A 72 -35.00 40.00 -20.85
C PHE A 72 -35.38 41.30 -20.14
N LEU A 73 -34.47 41.88 -19.35
CA LEU A 73 -34.69 43.16 -18.67
C LEU A 73 -34.91 44.32 -19.64
N GLY A 74 -34.11 44.39 -20.71
CA GLY A 74 -34.26 45.45 -21.71
C GLY A 74 -35.57 45.37 -22.50
N LEU A 75 -36.02 44.17 -22.88
CA LEU A 75 -37.31 43.97 -23.53
C LEU A 75 -38.50 44.31 -22.62
N LEU A 76 -38.43 43.94 -21.34
CA LEU A 76 -39.44 44.33 -20.35
C LEU A 76 -39.50 45.84 -20.16
N SER A 77 -38.33 46.50 -20.08
CA SER A 77 -38.24 47.96 -19.93
C SER A 77 -38.84 48.70 -21.12
N TYR A 78 -38.55 48.25 -22.35
CA TYR A 78 -39.14 48.82 -23.57
C TYR A 78 -40.67 48.68 -23.58
N ASN A 79 -41.21 47.49 -23.30
CA ASN A 79 -42.65 47.27 -23.26
C ASN A 79 -43.34 48.11 -22.19
N LYS A 80 -42.74 48.25 -21.01
CA LYS A 80 -43.29 49.07 -19.94
C LYS A 80 -43.28 50.55 -20.31
N ALA A 81 -42.17 51.06 -20.84
CA ALA A 81 -42.05 52.45 -21.29
C ALA A 81 -43.05 52.78 -22.42
N LYS A 82 -43.21 51.89 -23.40
CA LYS A 82 -44.18 52.03 -24.48
C LYS A 82 -45.61 52.21 -23.94
N ASN A 83 -46.04 51.34 -23.04
CA ASN A 83 -47.39 51.39 -22.48
C ASN A 83 -47.59 52.64 -21.61
N THR A 84 -46.63 52.98 -20.76
CA THR A 84 -46.74 54.18 -19.90
C THR A 84 -46.77 55.48 -20.69
N ILE A 85 -45.98 55.60 -21.77
CA ILE A 85 -46.03 56.80 -22.64
C ILE A 85 -47.39 56.90 -23.32
N LYS A 86 -47.93 55.78 -23.81
CA LYS A 86 -49.25 55.73 -24.42
C LYS A 86 -50.34 56.21 -23.47
N ASP A 87 -50.36 55.71 -22.23
CA ASP A 87 -51.36 56.06 -21.22
C ASP A 87 -51.28 57.55 -20.83
N ASN A 88 -50.05 58.06 -20.60
CA ASN A 88 -49.84 59.46 -20.22
C ASN A 88 -50.21 60.44 -21.34
N VAL A 89 -49.83 60.14 -22.58
CA VAL A 89 -50.17 61.01 -23.72
C VAL A 89 -51.66 60.94 -24.03
N SER A 90 -52.30 59.78 -23.84
CA SER A 90 -53.74 59.65 -23.96
C SER A 90 -54.49 60.57 -23.00
N GLU A 91 -54.09 60.58 -21.73
CA GLU A 91 -54.74 61.43 -20.73
C GLU A 91 -54.47 62.92 -20.99
N ALA A 92 -53.24 63.28 -21.38
CA ALA A 92 -52.89 64.66 -21.73
C ALA A 92 -53.71 65.17 -22.93
N ASN A 93 -53.77 64.40 -24.03
CA ASN A 93 -54.55 64.77 -25.21
C ASN A 93 -56.04 64.87 -24.92
N ARG A 94 -56.57 64.01 -24.05
CA ARG A 94 -57.95 64.08 -23.57
C ARG A 94 -58.24 65.38 -22.85
N GLN A 95 -57.39 65.75 -21.91
CA GLN A 95 -57.54 66.99 -21.16
C GLN A 95 -57.43 68.21 -22.07
N THR A 96 -56.54 68.19 -23.05
CA THR A 96 -56.41 69.25 -24.06
C THR A 96 -57.70 69.41 -24.89
N ILE A 97 -58.32 68.31 -25.33
CA ILE A 97 -59.58 68.36 -26.08
C ILE A 97 -60.73 68.88 -25.22
N ILE A 98 -60.82 68.46 -23.95
CA ILE A 98 -61.82 68.99 -23.01
C ILE A 98 -61.64 70.51 -22.82
N GLN A 99 -60.43 70.97 -22.51
CA GLN A 99 -60.16 72.40 -22.31
C GLN A 99 -60.42 73.23 -23.58
N THR A 100 -60.10 72.69 -24.75
CA THR A 100 -60.38 73.35 -26.03
C THR A 100 -61.88 73.48 -26.27
N SER A 101 -62.65 72.41 -25.99
CA SER A 101 -64.11 72.42 -26.08
C SER A 101 -64.74 73.41 -25.10
N GLU A 102 -64.27 73.46 -23.85
CA GLU A 102 -64.75 74.43 -22.85
C GLU A 102 -64.43 75.87 -23.25
N LYS A 103 -63.23 76.12 -23.81
CA LYS A 103 -62.85 77.43 -24.35
C LYS A 103 -63.79 77.85 -25.48
N LEU A 104 -64.09 76.95 -26.40
CA LEU A 104 -65.07 77.20 -27.47
C LEU A 104 -66.46 77.50 -26.91
N ASP A 105 -66.92 76.75 -25.90
CA ASP A 105 -68.19 77.03 -25.22
C ASP A 105 -68.22 78.42 -24.57
N ILE A 106 -67.13 78.86 -23.96
CA ILE A 106 -66.99 80.22 -23.39
C ILE A 106 -67.07 81.27 -24.51
N THR A 107 -66.38 81.04 -25.63
CA THR A 107 -66.41 81.93 -26.80
C THR A 107 -67.83 82.04 -27.36
N LEU A 108 -68.54 80.92 -27.55
CA LEU A 108 -69.94 80.96 -27.99
C LEU A 108 -70.83 81.70 -26.99
N LYS A 109 -70.67 81.42 -25.69
CA LYS A 109 -71.42 82.09 -24.60
C LYS A 109 -71.24 83.61 -24.61
N GLN A 110 -70.07 84.12 -24.99
CA GLN A 110 -69.83 85.56 -25.12
C GLN A 110 -70.79 86.18 -26.15
N TYR A 111 -70.96 85.55 -27.31
CA TYR A 111 -71.89 86.02 -28.35
C TYR A 111 -73.36 85.80 -27.98
N GLU A 112 -73.68 84.71 -27.27
CA GLU A 112 -75.01 84.54 -26.66
C GLU A 112 -75.36 85.68 -25.70
N SER A 113 -74.38 86.11 -24.89
CA SER A 113 -74.52 87.19 -23.91
C SER A 113 -74.59 88.55 -24.59
N LEU A 114 -73.83 88.75 -25.67
CA LEU A 114 -73.91 89.96 -26.48
C LEU A 114 -75.31 90.15 -27.07
N ALA A 115 -75.92 89.10 -27.61
CA ALA A 115 -77.29 89.15 -28.12
C ALA A 115 -78.31 89.50 -27.02
N LEU A 116 -78.13 88.98 -25.81
CA LEU A 116 -78.96 89.36 -24.65
C LEU A 116 -78.74 90.81 -24.21
N GLN A 117 -77.50 91.28 -24.19
CA GLN A 117 -77.18 92.64 -23.79
C GLN A 117 -77.73 93.64 -24.80
N LEU A 118 -77.58 93.35 -26.09
CA LEU A 118 -78.23 94.10 -27.17
C LEU A 118 -79.74 94.18 -26.95
N TYR A 119 -80.33 93.07 -26.56
CA TYR A 119 -81.78 92.99 -26.35
C TYR A 119 -82.26 93.77 -25.13
N PHE A 120 -81.65 93.62 -23.96
CA PHE A 120 -82.06 94.29 -22.73
C PHE A 120 -81.52 95.72 -22.58
N ASP A 121 -80.76 96.21 -23.56
CA ASP A 121 -80.37 97.61 -23.62
C ASP A 121 -81.63 98.50 -23.62
N THR A 122 -81.70 99.42 -22.67
CA THR A 122 -82.90 100.23 -22.44
C THR A 122 -83.24 101.12 -23.62
N GLN A 123 -82.24 101.59 -24.38
CA GLN A 123 -82.49 102.34 -25.61
C GLN A 123 -83.00 101.43 -26.72
N MET A 124 -82.43 100.22 -26.85
CA MET A 124 -82.93 99.23 -27.81
C MET A 124 -84.40 98.85 -27.54
N GLN A 125 -84.78 98.59 -26.29
CA GLN A 125 -86.17 98.30 -25.92
C GLN A 125 -87.11 99.47 -26.20
N ALA A 126 -86.68 100.70 -25.89
CA ALA A 126 -87.46 101.89 -26.18
C ALA A 126 -87.69 102.04 -27.69
N ASN A 127 -86.63 101.93 -28.49
CA ASN A 127 -86.72 102.04 -29.95
C ASN A 127 -87.56 100.91 -30.57
N LEU A 128 -87.47 99.68 -30.05
CA LEU A 128 -88.33 98.56 -30.49
C LEU A 128 -89.80 98.81 -30.15
N THR A 129 -90.08 99.41 -28.99
CA THR A 129 -91.45 99.77 -28.58
C THR A 129 -92.01 100.90 -29.45
N GLU A 130 -91.20 101.92 -29.73
CA GLU A 130 -91.56 102.99 -30.65
C GLU A 130 -91.80 102.45 -32.07
N LEU A 131 -90.93 101.58 -32.57
CA LEU A 131 -91.11 100.94 -33.88
C LEU A 131 -92.43 100.17 -33.98
N SER A 132 -92.80 99.43 -32.92
CA SER A 132 -94.04 98.65 -32.89
C SER A 132 -95.32 99.49 -32.77
N SER A 133 -95.23 100.68 -32.16
CA SER A 133 -96.40 101.55 -31.87
C SER A 133 -96.51 102.74 -32.82
N ALA A 134 -95.48 102.99 -33.64
CA ALA A 134 -95.41 104.05 -34.62
C ALA A 134 -96.52 103.94 -35.68
N LYS A 135 -97.37 104.96 -35.74
CA LYS A 135 -98.47 105.07 -36.71
C LYS A 135 -98.07 105.77 -38.00
N SER A 136 -97.01 106.59 -37.98
CA SER A 136 -96.51 107.31 -39.15
C SER A 136 -95.26 106.65 -39.74
N SER A 137 -95.08 106.78 -41.07
CA SER A 137 -93.88 106.28 -41.74
C SER A 137 -92.60 106.99 -41.26
N TYR A 138 -92.71 108.23 -40.78
CA TYR A 138 -91.57 108.97 -40.23
C TYR A 138 -91.11 108.39 -38.89
N ASP A 139 -92.04 108.13 -37.96
CA ASP A 139 -91.70 107.55 -36.65
C ASP A 139 -91.11 106.14 -36.80
N LYS A 140 -91.64 105.33 -37.74
CA LYS A 140 -91.06 104.03 -38.09
C LYS A 140 -89.63 104.16 -38.62
N PHE A 141 -89.37 105.16 -39.48
CA PHE A 141 -88.03 105.40 -40.02
C PHE A 141 -87.04 105.81 -38.92
N VAL A 142 -87.42 106.72 -38.03
CA VAL A 142 -86.56 107.18 -36.92
C VAL A 142 -86.20 106.04 -35.98
N ALA A 143 -87.20 105.23 -35.57
CA ALA A 143 -86.95 104.07 -34.72
C ALA A 143 -86.07 103.01 -35.41
N THR A 144 -86.30 102.77 -36.71
CA THR A 144 -85.48 101.84 -37.52
C THR A 144 -84.04 102.32 -37.67
N ASP A 145 -83.81 103.61 -37.95
CA ASP A 145 -82.47 104.21 -38.04
C ASP A 145 -81.72 104.12 -36.71
N ALA A 146 -82.40 104.39 -35.59
CA ALA A 146 -81.82 104.28 -34.26
C ALA A 146 -81.41 102.83 -33.91
N ILE A 147 -82.26 101.85 -34.24
CA ILE A 147 -81.94 100.42 -34.10
C ILE A 147 -80.77 100.04 -35.01
N SER A 148 -80.81 100.43 -36.29
CA SER A 148 -79.75 100.12 -37.25
C SER A 148 -78.39 100.69 -36.83
N LYS A 149 -78.34 101.92 -36.33
CA LYS A 149 -77.10 102.53 -35.76
C LYS A 149 -76.57 101.75 -34.56
N LYS A 150 -77.46 101.30 -33.65
CA LYS A 150 -77.06 100.49 -32.49
C LYS A 150 -76.49 99.13 -32.93
N LEU A 151 -77.13 98.46 -33.88
CA LEU A 151 -76.63 97.21 -34.47
C LEU A 151 -75.28 97.44 -35.19
N SER A 152 -75.17 98.53 -35.93
CA SER A 152 -73.93 98.91 -36.64
C SER A 152 -72.76 99.20 -35.71
N SER A 153 -73.03 99.75 -34.52
CA SER A 153 -71.99 99.92 -33.50
C SER A 153 -71.42 98.58 -33.04
N GLN A 154 -72.24 97.53 -32.96
CA GLN A 154 -71.77 96.22 -32.51
C GLN A 154 -71.00 95.48 -33.61
N THR A 155 -71.51 95.50 -34.85
CA THR A 155 -70.84 94.88 -36.01
C THR A 155 -69.50 95.54 -36.34
N THR A 156 -69.33 96.84 -36.04
CA THR A 156 -68.04 97.54 -36.21
C THR A 156 -67.09 97.38 -35.04
N THR A 157 -67.59 97.09 -33.83
CA THR A 157 -66.74 96.92 -32.63
C THR A 157 -66.06 95.56 -32.60
N ASP A 158 -66.77 94.50 -32.99
CA ASP A 158 -66.22 93.15 -33.03
C ASP A 158 -66.04 92.68 -34.48
N ALA A 159 -64.78 92.57 -34.91
CA ALA A 159 -64.40 92.17 -36.26
C ALA A 159 -64.83 90.73 -36.64
N ASN A 160 -65.24 89.92 -35.67
CA ASN A 160 -65.76 88.56 -35.91
C ASN A 160 -67.25 88.55 -36.26
N ILE A 161 -67.99 89.63 -35.99
CA ILE A 161 -69.40 89.74 -36.32
C ILE A 161 -69.53 90.22 -37.77
N VAL A 162 -70.08 89.37 -38.64
CA VAL A 162 -70.34 89.65 -40.05
C VAL A 162 -71.60 90.48 -40.21
N ALA A 163 -72.67 90.09 -39.51
CA ALA A 163 -73.94 90.79 -39.54
C ALA A 163 -74.75 90.51 -38.27
N ILE A 164 -75.59 91.48 -37.88
CA ILE A 164 -76.65 91.30 -36.89
C ILE A 164 -77.96 91.69 -37.54
N SER A 165 -78.93 90.79 -37.53
CA SER A 165 -80.26 90.99 -38.10
C SER A 165 -81.34 90.82 -37.05
N LEU A 166 -82.30 91.72 -37.05
CA LEU A 166 -83.47 91.69 -36.20
C LEU A 166 -84.70 91.51 -37.08
N ILE A 167 -85.26 90.31 -37.02
CA ILE A 167 -86.31 89.84 -37.92
C ILE A 167 -87.62 89.80 -37.14
N PRO A 168 -88.54 90.75 -37.35
CA PRO A 168 -89.86 90.69 -36.70
C PRO A 168 -90.64 89.45 -37.13
N GLU A 169 -91.39 88.84 -36.20
CA GLU A 169 -92.33 87.77 -36.55
C GLU A 169 -93.45 88.29 -37.46
N ASP A 170 -93.90 89.53 -37.27
CA ASP A 170 -94.86 90.21 -38.14
C ASP A 170 -94.25 90.47 -39.54
N PRO A 171 -94.81 89.89 -40.62
CA PRO A 171 -94.31 90.07 -41.98
C PRO A 171 -94.42 91.52 -42.49
N GLU A 172 -95.37 92.30 -41.98
CA GLU A 172 -95.57 93.70 -42.39
C GLU A 172 -94.50 94.64 -41.82
N MET A 173 -93.73 94.18 -40.84
CA MET A 173 -92.55 94.89 -40.34
C MET A 173 -91.29 94.47 -41.12
N GLY A 174 -90.56 95.46 -41.62
CA GLY A 174 -89.28 95.25 -42.30
C GLY A 174 -88.20 94.69 -41.36
N ILE A 175 -87.29 93.90 -41.92
CA ILE A 175 -86.11 93.39 -41.21
C ILE A 175 -85.12 94.55 -41.01
N VAL A 176 -84.57 94.66 -39.80
CA VAL A 176 -83.52 95.64 -39.51
C VAL A 176 -82.22 94.91 -39.34
N SER A 177 -81.29 95.12 -40.27
CA SER A 177 -79.99 94.47 -40.27
C SER A 177 -78.86 95.49 -40.32
N SER A 178 -77.74 95.14 -39.71
CA SER A 178 -76.45 95.78 -39.92
C SER A 178 -75.43 94.74 -40.34
N GLY A 179 -74.62 95.06 -41.36
CA GLY A 179 -73.75 94.11 -42.05
C GLY A 179 -74.42 93.49 -43.28
N SER A 180 -73.64 92.70 -44.03
CA SER A 180 -74.13 92.00 -45.22
C SER A 180 -74.34 90.53 -44.86
N THR A 181 -75.58 90.05 -44.93
CA THR A 181 -75.92 88.63 -44.73
C THR A 181 -76.83 88.16 -45.85
N GLY A 182 -76.54 86.97 -46.38
CA GLY A 182 -77.41 86.29 -47.34
C GLY A 182 -78.58 85.54 -46.66
N LEU A 183 -78.60 85.48 -45.33
CA LEU A 183 -79.56 84.65 -44.57
C LEU A 183 -80.84 85.40 -44.17
N ALA A 184 -80.80 86.74 -44.07
CA ALA A 184 -81.94 87.57 -43.67
C ALA A 184 -82.58 88.34 -44.84
N GLY A 185 -82.81 87.66 -45.96
CA GLY A 185 -83.55 88.18 -47.11
C GLY A 185 -85.07 87.98 -47.00
N ASP A 186 -85.81 88.28 -48.07
CA ASP A 186 -87.28 88.21 -48.10
C ASP A 186 -87.84 86.81 -47.73
N ASP A 187 -87.13 85.73 -48.08
CA ASP A 187 -87.51 84.34 -47.82
C ASP A 187 -87.06 83.80 -46.45
N VAL A 188 -86.53 84.63 -45.56
CA VAL A 188 -85.98 84.19 -44.25
C VAL A 188 -86.97 83.34 -43.45
N ARG A 189 -88.27 83.63 -43.56
CA ARG A 189 -89.34 82.94 -42.82
C ARG A 189 -89.64 81.53 -43.36
N ALA A 190 -89.17 81.19 -44.56
CA ALA A 190 -89.31 79.86 -45.16
C ALA A 190 -88.19 78.88 -44.75
N GLN A 191 -87.07 79.41 -44.25
CA GLN A 191 -85.88 78.65 -43.85
C GLN A 191 -86.17 77.68 -42.70
N GLU A 192 -85.57 76.50 -42.74
CA GLU A 192 -85.84 75.43 -41.75
C GLU A 192 -85.36 75.82 -40.34
N TRP A 193 -84.22 76.50 -40.25
CA TRP A 193 -83.73 77.06 -38.98
C TRP A 193 -84.70 78.09 -38.39
N TYR A 194 -85.35 78.92 -39.21
CA TYR A 194 -86.28 79.95 -38.73
C TYR A 194 -87.55 79.29 -38.18
N LYS A 195 -88.12 78.34 -38.93
CA LYS A 195 -89.26 77.53 -38.47
C LYS A 195 -88.93 76.79 -37.18
N THR A 196 -87.74 76.21 -37.07
CA THR A 196 -87.27 75.49 -35.88
C THR A 196 -87.23 76.41 -34.67
N VAL A 197 -86.63 77.59 -34.80
CA VAL A 197 -86.45 78.55 -33.69
C VAL A 197 -87.77 79.17 -33.25
N VAL A 198 -88.67 79.53 -34.19
CA VAL A 198 -90.00 80.08 -33.88
C VAL A 198 -90.93 79.01 -33.33
N LYS A 199 -90.94 77.78 -33.86
CA LYS A 199 -91.74 76.67 -33.32
C LYS A 199 -91.34 76.35 -31.88
N ASN A 200 -90.04 76.37 -31.60
CA ASN A 200 -89.51 76.15 -30.25
C ASN A 200 -89.87 77.29 -29.28
N SER A 201 -90.37 78.44 -29.75
CA SER A 201 -90.81 79.56 -28.89
C SER A 201 -92.21 79.39 -28.29
N SER A 202 -93.04 78.50 -28.87
CA SER A 202 -94.50 78.38 -28.58
C SER A 202 -94.88 77.17 -27.71
N SER A 203 -94.00 76.16 -27.56
CA SER A 203 -94.21 75.01 -26.68
C SER A 203 -93.43 75.20 -25.39
N TYR A 204 -94.09 75.82 -24.39
CA TYR A 204 -93.63 75.78 -23.01
C TYR A 204 -94.30 74.60 -22.31
N GLU A 205 -93.60 73.46 -22.22
CA GLU A 205 -93.90 72.46 -21.21
C GLU A 205 -92.62 72.04 -20.50
N PRO A 206 -92.62 72.07 -19.15
CA PRO A 206 -91.58 71.46 -18.37
C PRO A 206 -91.82 69.95 -18.35
N TYR A 207 -90.86 69.15 -18.78
CA TYR A 207 -90.80 67.77 -18.28
C TYR A 207 -89.42 67.37 -17.73
N TYR A 208 -89.08 68.09 -16.64
CA TYR A 208 -88.28 67.70 -15.46
C TYR A 208 -86.80 67.34 -15.72
N THR A 209 -85.99 67.27 -14.66
CA THR A 209 -84.65 66.65 -14.74
C THR A 209 -83.49 67.33 -15.53
N ALA A 210 -83.37 68.64 -15.73
CA ALA A 210 -84.26 69.79 -15.62
C ALA A 210 -84.06 70.68 -16.86
N GLU A 211 -83.77 70.03 -17.99
CA GLU A 211 -84.27 70.26 -19.35
C GLU A 211 -84.90 71.63 -19.64
N ALA A 212 -84.06 72.67 -19.55
CA ALA A 212 -84.22 73.86 -20.37
C ALA A 212 -82.92 74.11 -21.14
N LYS A 213 -82.52 73.14 -21.97
CA LYS A 213 -81.86 73.47 -23.24
C LYS A 213 -82.92 73.89 -24.26
N SER A 214 -83.70 74.93 -23.93
CA SER A 214 -83.83 75.95 -24.95
C SER A 214 -82.53 76.74 -24.84
N ALA A 215 -81.51 76.28 -25.56
CA ALA A 215 -80.61 77.26 -26.12
C ALA A 215 -81.56 78.14 -26.91
N GLN A 216 -81.97 79.28 -26.32
CA GLN A 216 -82.76 80.26 -27.04
C GLN A 216 -82.05 80.56 -28.37
N ASN A 217 -80.73 80.37 -28.37
CA ASN A 217 -79.76 80.38 -29.44
C ASN A 217 -79.64 79.02 -30.15
N TYR A 218 -80.05 78.95 -31.42
CA TYR A 218 -79.71 77.84 -32.29
C TYR A 218 -78.44 78.20 -33.08
N TRP A 219 -77.43 77.34 -33.01
CA TRP A 219 -76.13 77.51 -33.67
C TRP A 219 -76.03 76.58 -34.87
N PHE A 220 -75.69 77.11 -36.03
CA PHE A 220 -75.51 76.31 -37.24
C PHE A 220 -74.51 76.93 -38.22
N PRO A 221 -73.73 76.11 -38.97
CA PRO A 221 -72.87 76.62 -40.02
C PRO A 221 -73.71 77.15 -41.19
N THR A 222 -73.38 78.32 -41.71
CA THR A 222 -74.15 78.93 -42.82
C THR A 222 -73.99 78.18 -44.14
N ALA A 223 -72.96 77.34 -44.25
CA ALA A 223 -72.70 76.47 -45.40
C ALA A 223 -73.79 75.40 -45.62
N VAL A 224 -74.53 75.01 -44.57
CA VAL A 224 -75.50 73.90 -44.62
C VAL A 224 -76.84 74.31 -45.26
N GLU A 225 -77.16 75.61 -45.28
CA GLU A 225 -78.48 76.15 -45.66
C GLU A 225 -78.44 77.06 -46.91
N GLY A 226 -77.49 76.83 -47.82
CA GLY A 226 -77.55 77.33 -49.20
C GLY A 226 -77.05 78.76 -49.47
N SER A 227 -76.45 79.46 -48.50
CA SER A 227 -75.95 80.84 -48.68
C SER A 227 -74.46 80.96 -49.05
N GLY A 228 -73.77 79.86 -49.37
CA GLY A 228 -72.37 79.85 -49.83
C GLY A 228 -71.34 80.44 -48.85
N GLY A 229 -71.77 80.87 -47.66
CA GLY A 229 -70.91 81.44 -46.62
C GLY A 229 -70.24 80.35 -45.79
N LYS A 230 -68.97 80.57 -45.43
CA LYS A 230 -68.25 79.79 -44.41
C LYS A 230 -68.41 80.42 -43.03
N ASN A 231 -69.59 80.96 -42.72
CA ASN A 231 -69.80 81.67 -41.46
C ASN A 231 -70.53 80.77 -40.48
N LEU A 232 -70.63 81.23 -39.24
CA LEU A 232 -71.41 80.61 -38.19
C LEU A 232 -72.58 81.52 -37.85
N ALA A 233 -73.80 81.00 -37.84
CA ALA A 233 -74.97 81.75 -37.42
C ALA A 233 -75.45 81.32 -36.03
N MET A 234 -75.85 82.30 -35.22
CA MET A 234 -76.60 82.12 -33.99
C MET A 234 -77.92 82.86 -34.10
N VAL A 235 -79.03 82.18 -33.82
CA VAL A 235 -80.36 82.77 -33.93
C VAL A 235 -81.16 82.55 -32.66
N ARG A 236 -81.87 83.57 -32.18
CA ARG A 236 -82.76 83.44 -31.02
C ARG A 236 -84.04 84.24 -31.12
N THR A 237 -85.12 83.75 -30.53
CA THR A 237 -86.37 84.53 -30.37
C THR A 237 -86.32 85.43 -29.14
N LEU A 238 -86.84 86.65 -29.27
CA LEU A 238 -86.93 87.66 -28.21
C LEU A 238 -88.28 88.39 -28.29
N LYS A 239 -88.95 88.57 -27.14
CA LYS A 239 -90.27 89.25 -27.06
C LYS A 239 -90.13 90.60 -26.37
N ASN A 240 -90.36 91.69 -27.11
CA ASN A 240 -90.27 93.06 -26.60
C ASN A 240 -91.04 93.20 -25.27
N LEU A 241 -90.44 93.90 -24.30
CA LEU A 241 -91.03 94.05 -22.96
C LEU A 241 -92.12 95.13 -22.92
N GLY A 242 -92.03 96.15 -23.78
CA GLY A 242 -92.96 97.29 -23.84
C GLY A 242 -94.09 97.12 -24.86
N SER A 243 -93.94 96.20 -25.81
CA SER A 243 -94.96 95.84 -26.80
C SER A 243 -94.97 94.33 -26.96
N ASN A 244 -96.11 93.70 -27.21
CA ASN A 244 -96.20 92.23 -27.31
C ASN A 244 -95.57 91.67 -28.62
N ALA A 245 -94.69 92.44 -29.28
CA ALA A 245 -94.04 92.09 -30.53
C ALA A 245 -92.83 91.17 -30.32
N SER A 246 -92.76 90.10 -31.12
CA SER A 246 -91.65 89.14 -31.12
C SER A 246 -90.69 89.40 -32.28
N TYR A 247 -89.41 89.20 -32.02
CA TYR A 247 -88.32 89.33 -32.98
C TYR A 247 -87.38 88.14 -32.89
N VAL A 248 -86.82 87.73 -34.03
CA VAL A 248 -85.70 86.80 -34.10
C VAL A 248 -84.43 87.61 -34.30
N VAL A 249 -83.49 87.48 -33.37
CA VAL A 249 -82.16 88.09 -33.48
C VAL A 249 -81.21 87.05 -34.04
N MET A 250 -80.59 87.38 -35.17
CA MET A 250 -79.58 86.57 -35.83
C MET A 250 -78.23 87.29 -35.75
N LEU A 251 -77.21 86.61 -35.25
CA LEU A 251 -75.82 87.01 -35.32
C LEU A 251 -75.10 86.06 -36.29
N GLU A 252 -74.51 86.61 -37.34
CA GLU A 252 -73.61 85.88 -38.22
C GLU A 252 -72.16 86.22 -37.85
N LEU A 253 -71.34 85.21 -37.61
CA LEU A 253 -69.95 85.28 -37.15
C LEU A 253 -69.01 84.61 -38.17
N LYS A 254 -67.76 85.04 -38.26
CA LYS A 254 -66.75 84.40 -39.15
C LYS A 254 -66.36 83.00 -38.64
N SER A 255 -66.15 82.01 -39.52
CA SER A 255 -65.61 80.69 -39.13
C SER A 255 -64.23 80.77 -38.49
N THR A 256 -63.44 81.79 -38.84
CA THR A 256 -62.09 82.00 -38.31
C THR A 256 -62.05 82.04 -36.79
N LEU A 257 -63.17 82.40 -36.14
CA LEU A 257 -63.35 82.36 -34.69
C LEU A 257 -63.11 80.96 -34.11
N LEU A 258 -63.56 79.91 -34.82
CA LEU A 258 -63.37 78.51 -34.42
C LEU A 258 -61.99 78.00 -34.84
N GLU A 259 -61.51 78.39 -36.03
CA GLU A 259 -60.21 77.97 -36.57
C GLU A 259 -59.03 78.47 -35.69
N GLU A 260 -59.11 79.69 -35.15
CA GLU A 260 -58.08 80.23 -34.24
C GLU A 260 -58.00 79.44 -32.94
N ALA A 261 -59.10 78.87 -32.45
CA ALA A 261 -59.09 78.02 -31.27
C ALA A 261 -58.27 76.76 -31.51
N PHE A 262 -58.30 76.19 -32.73
CA PHE A 262 -57.54 74.99 -33.08
C PHE A 262 -56.06 75.25 -33.34
N LYS A 263 -55.68 76.41 -33.91
CA LYS A 263 -54.26 76.75 -34.16
C LYS A 263 -53.39 76.73 -32.90
N SER A 264 -53.99 76.99 -31.74
CA SER A 264 -53.27 76.98 -30.45
C SER A 264 -53.14 75.61 -29.80
N VAL A 265 -53.62 74.54 -30.45
CA VAL A 265 -53.67 73.19 -29.87
C VAL A 265 -52.68 72.28 -30.58
N GLU A 266 -51.64 71.85 -29.86
CA GLU A 266 -50.65 70.88 -30.32
C GLU A 266 -50.92 69.52 -29.67
N LEU A 267 -51.38 68.54 -30.46
CA LEU A 267 -51.57 67.16 -30.00
C LEU A 267 -50.43 66.24 -30.50
N GLY A 268 -49.43 66.79 -31.17
CA GLY A 268 -48.30 66.08 -31.79
C GLY A 268 -48.31 66.16 -33.32
N ASP A 269 -47.21 65.76 -33.95
CA ASP A 269 -47.07 65.76 -35.40
C ASP A 269 -48.06 64.79 -36.06
N GLY A 270 -48.70 65.24 -37.15
CA GLY A 270 -49.75 64.49 -37.83
C GLY A 270 -51.09 64.44 -37.08
N SER A 271 -51.25 65.22 -36.00
CA SER A 271 -52.52 65.35 -35.32
C SER A 271 -53.52 66.21 -36.10
N ARG A 272 -54.81 65.96 -35.83
CA ARG A 272 -55.93 66.65 -36.47
C ARG A 272 -57.04 66.87 -35.45
N ILE A 273 -57.71 68.02 -35.54
CA ILE A 273 -58.82 68.39 -34.67
C ILE A 273 -60.02 68.76 -35.52
N GLN A 274 -61.19 68.20 -35.21
CA GLN A 274 -62.44 68.44 -35.92
C GLN A 274 -63.56 68.74 -34.94
N LEU A 275 -64.36 69.75 -35.26
CA LEU A 275 -65.63 70.03 -34.63
C LEU A 275 -66.74 69.51 -35.53
N VAL A 276 -67.54 68.57 -35.04
CA VAL A 276 -68.46 67.77 -35.85
C VAL A 276 -69.89 67.95 -35.33
N ALA A 277 -70.82 68.26 -36.23
CA ALA A 277 -72.25 68.37 -35.94
C ALA A 277 -72.93 66.98 -35.85
N PRO A 278 -74.17 66.87 -35.32
CA PRO A 278 -74.83 65.59 -35.09
C PRO A 278 -75.09 64.77 -36.36
N ASP A 279 -75.24 65.45 -37.49
CA ASP A 279 -75.38 64.86 -38.82
C ASP A 279 -74.05 64.31 -39.39
N GLY A 280 -72.94 64.57 -38.71
CA GLY A 280 -71.59 64.19 -39.12
C GLY A 280 -70.91 65.19 -40.04
N THR A 281 -71.47 66.40 -40.19
CA THR A 281 -70.83 67.48 -40.95
C THR A 281 -69.74 68.15 -40.11
N VAL A 282 -68.59 68.40 -40.71
CA VAL A 282 -67.49 69.15 -40.08
C VAL A 282 -67.87 70.63 -40.05
N VAL A 283 -68.04 71.17 -38.85
CA VAL A 283 -68.33 72.57 -38.61
C VAL A 283 -67.08 73.42 -38.77
N ALA A 284 -65.96 72.94 -38.21
CA ALA A 284 -64.65 73.55 -38.34
C ALA A 284 -63.56 72.50 -38.05
N SER A 285 -62.41 72.60 -38.72
CA SER A 285 -61.27 71.69 -38.54
C SER A 285 -59.95 72.46 -38.43
N SER A 286 -58.93 71.82 -37.85
CA SER A 286 -57.53 72.26 -37.97
C SER A 286 -57.03 72.22 -39.42
N GLN A 287 -57.75 71.53 -40.30
CA GLN A 287 -57.53 71.46 -41.75
C GLN A 287 -58.71 72.14 -42.48
N PRO A 288 -58.60 73.41 -42.89
CA PRO A 288 -59.72 74.21 -43.42
C PRO A 288 -60.40 73.64 -44.68
N GLU A 289 -59.73 72.73 -45.39
CA GLU A 289 -60.28 71.98 -46.52
C GLU A 289 -61.36 70.95 -46.14
N GLU A 290 -61.50 70.62 -44.85
CA GLU A 290 -62.49 69.67 -44.34
C GLU A 290 -63.81 70.35 -43.95
N ASP A 291 -63.82 71.67 -43.75
CA ASP A 291 -64.99 72.42 -43.32
C ASP A 291 -66.18 72.25 -44.29
N GLY A 292 -67.35 71.94 -43.75
CA GLY A 292 -68.58 71.73 -44.51
C GLY A 292 -68.69 70.36 -45.20
N LYS A 293 -67.71 69.47 -45.07
CA LYS A 293 -67.76 68.10 -45.59
C LYS A 293 -68.19 67.10 -44.51
N ALA A 294 -68.56 65.89 -44.91
CA ALA A 294 -68.77 64.80 -43.97
C ALA A 294 -67.44 64.40 -43.31
N THR A 295 -67.44 64.19 -41.99
CA THR A 295 -66.24 63.71 -41.28
C THR A 295 -65.82 62.33 -41.78
N VAL A 296 -64.51 62.13 -41.96
CA VAL A 296 -63.92 60.81 -42.23
C VAL A 296 -63.72 59.99 -40.94
N LEU A 297 -63.92 60.62 -39.78
CA LEU A 297 -63.84 59.98 -38.47
C LEU A 297 -65.17 59.29 -38.16
N ASN A 298 -65.47 58.19 -38.87
CA ASN A 298 -66.74 57.47 -38.77
C ASN A 298 -67.09 57.06 -37.32
N PHE A 299 -66.08 56.76 -36.49
CA PHE A 299 -66.26 56.37 -35.09
C PHE A 299 -66.85 57.50 -34.21
N ILE A 300 -66.81 58.77 -34.64
CA ILE A 300 -67.40 59.90 -33.91
C ILE A 300 -68.94 59.84 -33.93
N LYS A 301 -69.52 59.28 -35.00
CA LYS A 301 -70.98 59.14 -35.16
C LYS A 301 -71.55 58.15 -34.15
N ASP A 302 -70.86 57.03 -33.94
CA ASP A 302 -71.29 55.94 -33.04
C ASP A 302 -70.84 56.16 -31.58
N SER A 303 -70.07 57.21 -31.32
CA SER A 303 -69.53 57.53 -30.00
C SER A 303 -70.65 57.99 -29.04
N LYS A 304 -70.77 57.28 -27.91
CA LYS A 304 -71.67 57.61 -26.79
C LYS A 304 -71.20 58.91 -26.12
N VAL A 305 -72.08 59.54 -25.34
CA VAL A 305 -71.91 60.86 -24.66
C VAL A 305 -70.68 60.96 -23.71
N ASN A 306 -69.86 59.91 -23.58
CA ASN A 306 -68.72 59.88 -22.65
C ASN A 306 -67.40 60.32 -23.30
N ASN A 307 -66.58 61.04 -22.53
CA ASN A 307 -65.26 61.58 -22.92
C ASN A 307 -64.13 60.53 -22.87
N GLU A 308 -64.32 59.38 -23.51
CA GLU A 308 -63.28 58.33 -23.51
C GLU A 308 -62.37 58.46 -24.73
N SER A 309 -61.05 58.30 -24.50
CA SER A 309 -60.12 58.08 -25.59
C SER A 309 -60.31 56.66 -26.14
N THR A 310 -60.15 56.49 -27.43
CA THR A 310 -60.30 55.20 -28.10
C THR A 310 -59.21 55.03 -29.13
N GLU A 311 -58.65 53.84 -29.19
CA GLU A 311 -57.78 53.44 -30.29
C GLU A 311 -58.64 53.10 -31.50
N ALA A 312 -58.39 53.81 -32.59
CA ALA A 312 -59.06 53.60 -33.86
C ALA A 312 -58.02 53.45 -34.96
N LYS A 313 -58.49 53.13 -36.16
CA LYS A 313 -57.67 53.25 -37.36
C LYS A 313 -58.13 54.45 -38.15
N ASP A 314 -57.18 55.20 -38.68
CA ASP A 314 -57.49 56.25 -39.64
C ASP A 314 -57.93 55.64 -41.00
N GLU A 315 -58.26 56.51 -41.95
CA GLU A 315 -58.63 56.15 -43.32
C GLU A 315 -57.53 55.39 -44.09
N ASN A 316 -56.28 55.44 -43.62
CA ASN A 316 -55.12 54.75 -44.20
C ASN A 316 -54.77 53.44 -43.45
N GLY A 317 -55.55 53.04 -42.44
CA GLY A 317 -55.32 51.85 -41.62
C GLY A 317 -54.27 52.01 -40.52
N GLN A 318 -53.75 53.22 -40.30
CA GLN A 318 -52.77 53.52 -39.25
C GLN A 318 -53.46 53.57 -37.89
N ASP A 319 -52.81 53.00 -36.88
CA ASP A 319 -53.31 53.01 -35.51
C ASP A 319 -53.22 54.45 -34.97
N ILE A 320 -54.38 55.05 -34.71
CA ILE A 320 -54.54 56.39 -34.17
C ILE A 320 -55.15 56.33 -32.77
N LEU A 321 -54.80 57.29 -31.94
CA LEU A 321 -55.50 57.56 -30.72
C LEU A 321 -56.49 58.69 -30.97
N ALA A 322 -57.77 58.41 -30.82
CA ALA A 322 -58.84 59.38 -30.96
C ALA A 322 -59.39 59.79 -29.59
N VAL A 323 -59.63 61.08 -29.42
CA VAL A 323 -60.25 61.63 -28.21
C VAL A 323 -61.32 62.63 -28.60
N TYR A 324 -62.46 62.62 -27.91
CA TYR A 324 -63.58 63.50 -28.24
C TYR A 324 -64.29 64.01 -26.98
N ASN A 325 -64.88 65.20 -27.08
CA ASN A 325 -65.65 65.86 -26.04
C ASN A 325 -66.87 66.57 -26.65
N PRO A 326 -68.10 66.36 -26.15
CA PRO A 326 -69.28 67.10 -26.58
C PRO A 326 -69.26 68.54 -26.03
N MET A 327 -69.67 69.51 -26.85
CA MET A 327 -69.86 70.90 -26.43
C MET A 327 -71.15 71.07 -25.63
N GLN A 328 -71.18 72.03 -24.72
CA GLN A 328 -72.37 72.34 -23.92
C GLN A 328 -73.33 73.30 -24.63
N LYS A 329 -72.79 74.27 -25.38
CA LYS A 329 -73.54 75.38 -26.00
C LYS A 329 -74.06 75.08 -27.39
N ALA A 330 -73.25 74.42 -28.22
CA ALA A 330 -73.66 73.90 -29.50
C ALA A 330 -73.79 72.37 -29.41
N ASP A 331 -74.65 71.77 -30.22
CA ASP A 331 -74.80 70.32 -30.29
C ASP A 331 -73.70 69.70 -31.16
N TRP A 332 -72.45 70.09 -30.90
CA TRP A 332 -71.29 69.65 -31.68
C TRP A 332 -70.32 68.87 -30.79
N LYS A 333 -69.52 67.99 -31.39
CA LYS A 333 -68.47 67.24 -30.72
C LYS A 333 -67.11 67.70 -31.23
N LEU A 334 -66.22 68.08 -30.32
CA LEU A 334 -64.83 68.33 -30.65
C LEU A 334 -64.05 67.02 -30.54
N ALA A 335 -63.34 66.64 -31.59
CA ALA A 335 -62.50 65.45 -31.63
C ALA A 335 -61.08 65.79 -32.05
N GLY A 336 -60.09 65.23 -31.36
CA GLY A 336 -58.69 65.23 -31.76
C GLY A 336 -58.23 63.81 -32.03
N VAL A 337 -57.42 63.59 -33.07
CA VAL A 337 -56.74 62.31 -33.27
C VAL A 337 -55.25 62.49 -33.50
N VAL A 338 -54.45 61.51 -33.04
CA VAL A 338 -52.98 61.51 -33.10
C VAL A 338 -52.46 60.12 -33.52
N PRO A 339 -51.50 60.01 -34.46
CA PRO A 339 -50.89 58.73 -34.82
C PRO A 339 -50.13 58.07 -33.65
N THR A 340 -50.40 56.79 -33.37
CA THR A 340 -49.75 56.07 -32.24
C THR A 340 -48.26 55.80 -32.45
N GLY A 341 -47.79 55.76 -33.70
CA GLY A 341 -46.37 55.58 -34.05
C GLY A 341 -45.49 56.69 -33.49
N GLU A 342 -45.99 57.92 -33.51
CA GLU A 342 -45.27 59.11 -33.03
C GLU A 342 -45.25 59.18 -31.50
N LEU A 343 -46.28 58.65 -30.85
CA LEU A 343 -46.33 58.54 -29.39
C LEU A 343 -45.22 57.63 -28.84
N VAL A 344 -44.90 56.54 -29.53
CA VAL A 344 -43.96 55.52 -29.03
C VAL A 344 -42.53 55.69 -29.53
N GLN A 345 -42.29 56.67 -30.41
CA GLN A 345 -40.96 56.96 -30.97
C GLN A 345 -39.94 57.27 -29.86
N ALA A 346 -40.35 57.98 -28.80
CA ALA A 346 -39.52 58.30 -27.63
C ALA A 346 -39.02 57.06 -26.86
N ALA A 347 -39.67 55.89 -26.99
CA ALA A 347 -39.24 54.64 -26.35
C ALA A 347 -38.21 53.85 -27.18
N THR A 348 -38.02 54.16 -28.45
CA THR A 348 -37.12 53.39 -29.36
C THR A 348 -35.63 53.40 -28.96
N PRO A 349 -35.04 54.46 -28.37
CA PRO A 349 -33.64 54.46 -27.93
C PRO A 349 -33.33 53.41 -26.84
N ILE A 350 -34.35 52.93 -26.11
CA ILE A 350 -34.20 51.90 -25.07
C ILE A 350 -33.74 50.56 -25.69
N LEU A 351 -34.20 50.23 -26.90
CA LEU A 351 -33.78 49.00 -27.59
C LEU A 351 -32.32 49.08 -28.02
N PHE A 352 -31.87 50.22 -28.55
CA PHE A 352 -30.48 50.40 -28.97
C PHE A 352 -29.50 50.32 -27.78
N THR A 353 -29.82 51.00 -26.68
CA THR A 353 -29.01 50.94 -25.44
C THR A 353 -28.99 49.53 -24.83
N THR A 354 -30.09 48.78 -24.92
CA THR A 354 -30.14 47.36 -24.51
C THR A 354 -29.19 46.48 -25.34
N PHE A 355 -29.19 46.61 -26.66
CA PHE A 355 -28.30 45.82 -27.53
C PHE A 355 -26.82 46.18 -27.33
N LEU A 356 -26.51 47.46 -27.12
CA LEU A 356 -25.15 47.90 -26.78
C LEU A 356 -24.68 47.31 -25.45
N ALA A 357 -25.53 47.33 -24.42
CA ALA A 357 -25.24 46.73 -23.13
C ALA A 357 -25.04 45.20 -23.21
N ALA A 358 -25.86 44.51 -24.01
CA ALA A 358 -25.70 43.07 -24.26
C ALA A 358 -24.37 42.76 -24.97
N GLY A 359 -23.97 43.58 -25.95
CA GLY A 359 -22.68 43.45 -26.63
C GLY A 359 -21.48 43.66 -25.70
N ALA A 360 -21.53 44.68 -24.85
CA ALA A 360 -20.49 44.94 -23.84
C ALA A 360 -20.38 43.79 -22.82
N ALA A 361 -21.51 43.26 -22.36
CA ALA A 361 -21.55 42.11 -21.45
C ALA A 361 -20.95 40.84 -22.08
N ALA A 362 -21.24 40.58 -23.37
CA ALA A 362 -20.67 39.45 -24.10
C ALA A 362 -19.14 39.58 -24.27
N LEU A 363 -18.64 40.79 -24.53
CA LEU A 363 -17.21 41.05 -24.67
C LEU A 363 -16.48 40.84 -23.33
N LEU A 364 -17.04 41.36 -22.25
CA LEU A 364 -16.50 41.19 -20.90
C LEU A 364 -16.47 39.71 -20.48
N ALA A 365 -17.52 38.96 -20.81
CA ALA A 365 -17.56 37.51 -20.59
C ALA A 365 -16.43 36.80 -21.34
N MET A 366 -16.17 37.11 -22.62
CA MET A 366 -15.07 36.48 -23.39
C MET A 366 -13.69 36.67 -22.73
N VAL A 367 -13.43 37.84 -22.16
CA VAL A 367 -12.18 38.11 -21.42
C VAL A 367 -12.07 37.25 -20.16
N VAL A 368 -13.14 37.16 -19.38
CA VAL A 368 -13.21 36.30 -18.19
C VAL A 368 -13.03 34.82 -18.57
N GLY A 369 -13.67 34.37 -19.65
CA GLY A 369 -13.55 33.00 -20.17
C GLY A 369 -12.12 32.65 -20.56
N PHE A 370 -11.40 33.56 -21.21
CA PHE A 370 -9.98 33.37 -21.53
C PHE A 370 -9.11 33.22 -20.28
N TRP A 371 -9.33 34.04 -19.25
CA TRP A 371 -8.64 33.91 -17.96
C TRP A 371 -8.94 32.59 -17.25
N MET A 372 -10.20 32.13 -17.25
CA MET A 372 -10.57 30.83 -16.66
C MET A 372 -9.86 29.64 -17.33
N VAL A 373 -9.68 29.68 -18.65
CA VAL A 373 -8.95 28.62 -19.37
C VAL A 373 -7.48 28.58 -18.96
N GLN A 374 -6.84 29.75 -18.76
CA GLN A 374 -5.46 29.80 -18.30
C GLN A 374 -5.31 29.39 -16.82
N MET A 375 -6.21 29.83 -15.94
CA MET A 375 -6.08 29.55 -14.50
C MET A 375 -6.52 28.14 -14.11
N ILE A 376 -7.54 27.57 -14.77
CA ILE A 376 -8.14 26.30 -14.33
C ILE A 376 -7.81 25.17 -15.30
N ALA A 377 -8.17 25.33 -16.58
CA ALA A 377 -8.13 24.22 -17.53
C ALA A 377 -6.70 23.75 -17.86
N LYS A 378 -5.76 24.68 -18.05
CA LYS A 378 -4.36 24.34 -18.36
C LYS A 378 -3.65 23.61 -17.21
N PRO A 379 -3.68 24.11 -15.95
CA PRO A 379 -3.02 23.42 -14.84
C PRO A 379 -3.60 22.03 -14.57
N LEU A 380 -4.93 21.87 -14.63
CA LEU A 380 -5.58 20.57 -14.46
C LEU A 380 -5.22 19.58 -15.58
N ALA A 381 -5.17 20.04 -16.84
CA ALA A 381 -4.77 19.18 -17.95
C ALA A 381 -3.32 18.70 -17.79
N ARG A 382 -2.41 19.59 -17.40
CA ARG A 382 -1.00 19.26 -17.17
C ARG A 382 -0.82 18.32 -15.98
N LEU A 383 -1.58 18.53 -14.89
CA LEU A 383 -1.56 17.63 -13.74
C LEU A 383 -2.08 16.23 -14.13
N LYS A 384 -3.14 16.15 -14.93
CA LYS A 384 -3.67 14.88 -15.45
C LYS A 384 -2.63 14.15 -16.32
N ASP A 385 -1.88 14.86 -17.16
CA ASP A 385 -0.81 14.26 -17.97
C ASP A 385 0.35 13.74 -17.09
N LEU A 386 0.77 14.52 -16.09
CA LEU A 386 1.80 14.06 -15.12
C LEU A 386 1.33 12.87 -14.28
N MET A 387 0.06 12.82 -13.91
CA MET A 387 -0.52 11.65 -13.22
C MET A 387 -0.50 10.40 -14.11
N LEU A 388 -0.76 10.54 -15.41
CA LEU A 388 -0.66 9.42 -16.37
C LEU A 388 0.78 8.94 -16.50
N GLU A 389 1.77 9.84 -16.61
CA GLU A 389 3.18 9.46 -16.61
C GLU A 389 3.59 8.73 -15.32
N GLY A 390 3.10 9.18 -14.16
CA GLY A 390 3.30 8.49 -12.88
C GLY A 390 2.69 7.10 -12.85
N ALA A 391 1.48 6.92 -13.42
CA ALA A 391 0.80 5.63 -13.52
C ALA A 391 1.51 4.65 -14.49
N GLU A 392 2.20 5.17 -15.50
CA GLU A 392 3.03 4.39 -16.43
C GLU A 392 4.41 4.01 -15.85
N GLY A 393 4.72 4.46 -14.62
CA GLY A 393 5.93 4.09 -13.89
C GLY A 393 6.97 5.20 -13.74
N ASN A 394 6.78 6.37 -14.36
CA ASN A 394 7.70 7.49 -14.18
C ASN A 394 7.42 8.24 -12.87
N LEU A 395 8.01 7.78 -11.77
CA LEU A 395 7.83 8.37 -10.45
C LEU A 395 8.65 9.65 -10.23
N SER A 396 9.44 10.08 -11.21
CA SER A 396 10.25 11.30 -11.15
C SER A 396 9.49 12.57 -11.52
N VAL A 397 8.24 12.43 -12.01
CA VAL A 397 7.41 13.56 -12.46
C VAL A 397 6.94 14.44 -11.31
N ARG A 398 7.09 15.76 -11.45
CA ARG A 398 6.61 16.74 -10.47
C ARG A 398 5.99 17.92 -11.19
N THR A 399 4.92 18.47 -10.63
CA THR A 399 4.34 19.73 -11.12
C THR A 399 5.04 20.92 -10.47
N GLN A 400 5.30 21.95 -11.26
CA GLN A 400 5.83 23.25 -10.80
C GLN A 400 4.71 24.29 -10.63
N TYR A 401 3.44 23.89 -10.81
CA TYR A 401 2.32 24.80 -10.65
C TYR A 401 2.13 25.13 -9.17
N VAL A 402 2.29 26.41 -8.83
CA VAL A 402 2.11 26.94 -7.48
C VAL A 402 1.00 27.98 -7.53
N SER A 403 -0.07 27.72 -6.77
CA SER A 403 -1.17 28.64 -6.54
C SER A 403 -1.64 28.52 -5.09
N LYS A 404 -2.39 29.52 -4.61
CA LYS A 404 -3.01 29.48 -3.28
C LYS A 404 -4.42 28.88 -3.28
N ASP A 405 -4.94 28.59 -4.47
CA ASP A 405 -6.25 27.96 -4.68
C ASP A 405 -6.20 26.42 -4.52
N GLU A 406 -7.35 25.79 -4.72
CA GLU A 406 -7.54 24.34 -4.66
C GLU A 406 -6.67 23.59 -5.67
N ILE A 407 -6.34 24.20 -6.82
CA ILE A 407 -5.49 23.59 -7.85
C ILE A 407 -4.02 23.60 -7.41
N GLY A 408 -3.59 24.65 -6.72
CA GLY A 408 -2.29 24.72 -6.06
C GLY A 408 -2.14 23.68 -4.94
N GLN A 409 -3.16 23.54 -4.08
CA GLN A 409 -3.18 22.52 -3.02
C GLN A 409 -3.18 21.09 -3.60
N LEU A 410 -3.92 20.86 -4.69
CA LEU A 410 -3.92 19.58 -5.41
C LEU A 410 -2.55 19.28 -6.02
N SER A 411 -1.88 20.29 -6.59
CA SER A 411 -0.53 20.18 -7.15
C SER A 411 0.51 19.81 -6.08
N ALA A 412 0.43 20.43 -4.90
CA ALA A 412 1.28 20.11 -3.75
C ALA A 412 1.02 18.68 -3.25
N SER A 413 -0.25 18.28 -3.12
CA SER A 413 -0.66 16.94 -2.69
C SER A 413 -0.19 15.86 -3.67
N PHE A 414 -0.27 16.12 -4.98
CA PHE A 414 0.29 15.24 -6.01
C PHE A 414 1.80 15.05 -5.85
N ASN A 415 2.56 16.14 -5.68
CA ASN A 415 4.01 16.05 -5.47
C ASN A 415 4.38 15.28 -4.20
N MET A 416 3.63 15.46 -3.12
CA MET A 416 3.82 14.73 -1.86
C MET A 416 3.53 13.23 -2.02
N MET A 417 2.40 12.89 -2.65
CA MET A 417 2.04 11.50 -2.98
C MET A 417 3.14 10.85 -3.82
N MET A 418 3.60 11.53 -4.87
CA MET A 418 4.62 11.00 -5.76
C MET A 418 5.98 10.87 -5.07
N GLY A 419 6.32 11.77 -4.13
CA GLY A 419 7.47 11.63 -3.24
C GLY A 419 7.39 10.39 -2.34
N LYS A 420 6.22 10.14 -1.73
CA LYS A 420 6.00 8.96 -0.87
C LYS A 420 6.04 7.65 -1.66
N ILE A 421 5.52 7.62 -2.88
CA ILE A 421 5.61 6.44 -3.75
C ILE A 421 7.08 6.21 -4.18
N THR A 422 7.82 7.26 -4.53
CA THR A 422 9.27 7.16 -4.80
C THR A 422 10.03 6.55 -3.62
N GLU A 423 9.77 7.02 -2.40
CA GLU A 423 10.39 6.52 -1.15
C GLU A 423 10.05 5.05 -0.90
N LEU A 424 8.78 4.65 -1.08
CA LEU A 424 8.34 3.26 -0.94
C LEU A 424 9.01 2.33 -1.96
N VAL A 425 9.08 2.74 -3.23
CA VAL A 425 9.74 1.92 -4.27
C VAL A 425 11.23 1.79 -3.99
N ALA A 426 11.91 2.86 -3.56
CA ALA A 426 13.32 2.80 -3.17
C ALA A 426 13.55 1.84 -1.99
N GLN A 427 12.81 2.01 -0.89
CA GLN A 427 12.90 1.12 0.28
C GLN A 427 12.60 -0.34 -0.09
N THR A 428 11.56 -0.60 -0.88
CA THR A 428 11.21 -1.97 -1.30
C THR A 428 12.29 -2.58 -2.18
N THR A 429 12.97 -1.78 -3.00
CA THR A 429 14.10 -2.23 -3.84
C THR A 429 15.29 -2.62 -2.96
N ASP A 430 15.63 -1.79 -1.97
CA ASP A 430 16.71 -2.09 -1.02
C ASP A 430 16.40 -3.35 -0.21
N THR A 431 15.18 -3.50 0.32
CA THR A 431 14.74 -4.71 1.04
C THR A 431 14.76 -5.95 0.14
N ALA A 432 14.33 -5.84 -1.12
CA ALA A 432 14.38 -6.97 -2.06
C ALA A 432 15.83 -7.42 -2.32
N ARG A 433 16.77 -6.47 -2.39
CA ARG A 433 18.20 -6.74 -2.56
C ARG A 433 18.82 -7.38 -1.32
N GLU A 434 18.47 -6.90 -0.13
CA GLU A 434 18.90 -7.51 1.14
C GLU A 434 18.39 -8.95 1.25
N VAL A 435 17.11 -9.20 0.94
CA VAL A 435 16.54 -10.56 0.92
C VAL A 435 17.24 -11.46 -0.11
N LEU A 436 17.64 -10.92 -1.28
CA LEU A 436 18.38 -11.67 -2.29
C LEU A 436 19.76 -12.11 -1.79
N GLU A 437 20.47 -11.21 -1.11
CA GLU A 437 21.79 -11.45 -0.51
C GLU A 437 21.69 -12.47 0.63
N THR A 438 20.81 -12.23 1.61
CA THR A 438 20.60 -13.14 2.75
C THR A 438 20.12 -14.52 2.30
N ALA A 439 19.26 -14.60 1.27
CA ALA A 439 18.87 -15.88 0.70
C ALA A 439 20.08 -16.61 0.10
N GLY A 440 20.99 -15.91 -0.59
CA GLY A 440 22.23 -16.48 -1.10
C GLY A 440 23.12 -17.03 0.01
N GLU A 441 23.36 -16.22 1.05
CA GLU A 441 24.13 -16.64 2.23
C GLU A 441 23.52 -17.86 2.93
N LEU A 442 22.19 -17.88 3.10
CA LEU A 442 21.46 -19.02 3.67
C LEU A 442 21.61 -20.28 2.81
N GLY A 443 21.56 -20.14 1.49
CA GLY A 443 21.76 -21.25 0.56
C GLY A 443 23.16 -21.85 0.66
N ASP A 444 24.19 -21.01 0.73
CA ASP A 444 25.58 -21.45 0.86
C ASP A 444 25.87 -22.05 2.24
N ALA A 445 25.35 -21.45 3.32
CA ALA A 445 25.45 -21.99 4.67
C ALA A 445 24.79 -23.37 4.77
N SER A 446 23.56 -23.51 4.26
CA SER A 446 22.83 -24.78 4.25
C SER A 446 23.56 -25.85 3.45
N ARG A 447 24.15 -25.49 2.30
CA ARG A 447 24.95 -26.44 1.49
C ARG A 447 26.19 -26.93 2.22
N LYS A 448 26.87 -26.05 2.95
CA LYS A 448 27.99 -26.44 3.83
C LYS A 448 27.52 -27.37 4.95
N THR A 449 26.40 -27.05 5.61
CA THR A 449 25.82 -27.91 6.65
C THR A 449 25.46 -29.29 6.11
N ALA A 450 24.88 -29.39 4.90
CA ALA A 450 24.58 -30.67 4.27
C ALA A 450 25.84 -31.52 4.02
N ILE A 451 26.92 -30.90 3.55
CA ILE A 451 28.21 -31.57 3.33
C ILE A 451 28.81 -32.04 4.66
N SER A 452 28.85 -31.17 5.67
CA SER A 452 29.37 -31.53 6.99
C SER A 452 28.55 -32.64 7.65
N ALA A 453 27.23 -32.61 7.53
CA ALA A 453 26.37 -33.67 8.05
C ALA A 453 26.67 -35.01 7.35
N LYS A 454 26.89 -35.01 6.03
CA LYS A 454 27.31 -36.21 5.30
C LYS A 454 28.66 -36.74 5.76
N GLU A 455 29.64 -35.87 5.99
CA GLU A 455 30.97 -36.25 6.50
C GLU A 455 30.89 -36.81 7.92
N ILE A 456 30.06 -36.21 8.79
CA ILE A 456 29.79 -36.74 10.14
C ILE A 456 29.18 -38.13 10.02
N ALA A 457 28.13 -38.32 9.20
CA ALA A 457 27.50 -39.63 9.03
C ALA A 457 28.52 -40.72 8.65
N ALA A 458 29.37 -40.45 7.65
CA ALA A 458 30.40 -41.38 7.20
C ALA A 458 31.46 -41.68 8.29
N ALA A 459 31.93 -40.64 9.00
CA ALA A 459 32.88 -40.82 10.09
C ALA A 459 32.26 -41.63 11.25
N THR A 460 30.96 -41.45 11.50
CA THR A 460 30.28 -42.16 12.59
C THR A 460 29.98 -43.61 12.22
N GLU A 461 29.69 -43.92 10.96
CA GLU A 461 29.64 -45.31 10.46
C GLU A 461 30.99 -46.03 10.64
N GLU A 462 32.11 -45.36 10.38
CA GLU A 462 33.44 -45.92 10.62
C GLU A 462 33.69 -46.18 12.11
N ILE A 463 33.26 -45.27 12.99
CA ILE A 463 33.32 -45.47 14.45
C ILE A 463 32.45 -46.66 14.86
N ALA A 464 31.23 -46.81 14.32
CA ALA A 464 30.35 -47.93 14.62
C ALA A 464 30.99 -49.27 14.24
N GLY A 465 31.62 -49.33 13.05
CA GLY A 465 32.37 -50.52 12.59
C GLY A 465 33.62 -50.81 13.43
N GLY A 466 34.36 -49.76 13.82
CA GLY A 466 35.51 -49.88 14.72
C GLY A 466 35.10 -50.37 16.12
N ALA A 467 33.99 -49.86 16.65
CA ALA A 467 33.42 -50.31 17.91
C ALA A 467 32.92 -51.76 17.84
N GLY A 468 32.29 -52.17 16.75
CA GLY A 468 31.93 -53.57 16.52
C GLY A 468 33.15 -54.50 16.53
N SER A 469 34.24 -54.09 15.88
CA SER A 469 35.52 -54.83 15.89
C SER A 469 36.13 -54.89 17.29
N LEU A 470 36.05 -53.81 18.06
CA LEU A 470 36.53 -53.75 19.43
C LEU A 470 35.76 -54.68 20.38
N ALA A 471 34.42 -54.76 20.22
CA ALA A 471 33.60 -55.70 20.98
C ALA A 471 34.01 -57.16 20.70
N GLN A 472 34.26 -57.50 19.43
CA GLN A 472 34.71 -58.83 19.03
C GLN A 472 36.10 -59.16 19.60
N GLU A 473 37.03 -58.20 19.59
CA GLU A 473 38.36 -58.42 20.18
C GLU A 473 38.31 -58.55 21.70
N ALA A 474 37.40 -57.83 22.37
CA ALA A 474 37.15 -57.99 23.81
C ALA A 474 36.57 -59.38 24.15
N GLU A 475 35.67 -59.92 23.32
CA GLU A 475 35.20 -61.31 23.45
C GLU A 475 36.35 -62.31 23.30
N ARG A 476 37.20 -62.16 22.27
CA ARG A 476 38.42 -62.98 22.13
C ARG A 476 39.36 -62.85 23.33
N GLY A 477 39.50 -61.65 23.89
CA GLY A 477 40.29 -61.40 25.10
C GLY A 477 39.76 -62.17 26.32
N ASN A 478 38.44 -62.25 26.46
CA ASN A 478 37.80 -63.08 27.49
C ASN A 478 38.03 -64.57 27.26
N GLU A 479 37.87 -65.07 26.03
CA GLU A 479 38.16 -66.48 25.70
C GLU A 479 39.62 -66.85 26.00
N LEU A 480 40.57 -65.98 25.67
CA LEU A 480 41.99 -66.18 26.00
C LEU A 480 42.21 -66.19 27.51
N THR A 481 41.50 -65.35 28.25
CA THR A 481 41.59 -65.33 29.72
C THR A 481 41.06 -66.64 30.32
N ASP A 482 39.97 -67.19 29.80
CA ASP A 482 39.44 -68.50 30.24
C ASP A 482 40.41 -69.65 29.93
N LEU A 483 41.04 -69.64 28.76
CA LEU A 483 42.08 -70.60 28.40
C LEU A 483 43.29 -70.53 29.33
N ILE A 484 43.75 -69.32 29.67
CA ILE A 484 44.85 -69.15 30.64
C ILE A 484 44.42 -69.70 32.00
N ALA A 485 43.17 -69.49 32.44
CA ALA A 485 42.70 -69.97 33.74
C ALA A 485 42.75 -71.51 33.81
N THR A 486 42.32 -72.16 32.73
CA THR A 486 42.41 -73.63 32.58
C THR A 486 43.87 -74.10 32.61
N GLN A 487 44.78 -73.39 31.92
CA GLN A 487 46.20 -73.73 31.93
C GLN A 487 46.83 -73.53 33.32
N MET A 488 46.43 -72.49 34.06
CA MET A 488 46.88 -72.24 35.43
C MET A 488 46.50 -73.38 36.37
N GLN A 489 45.30 -73.97 36.21
CA GLN A 489 44.91 -75.14 36.99
C GLN A 489 45.85 -76.34 36.78
N SER A 490 46.39 -76.50 35.57
CA SER A 490 47.38 -77.53 35.27
C SER A 490 48.73 -77.24 35.93
N VAL A 491 49.13 -75.96 35.98
CA VAL A 491 50.36 -75.54 36.68
C VAL A 491 50.23 -75.76 38.19
N ILE A 492 49.06 -75.47 38.79
CA ILE A 492 48.78 -75.76 40.20
C ILE A 492 48.94 -77.25 40.50
N ALA A 493 48.36 -78.11 39.67
CA ALA A 493 48.46 -79.56 39.84
C ALA A 493 49.92 -80.04 39.75
N ALA A 494 50.68 -79.56 38.76
CA ALA A 494 52.10 -79.89 38.62
C ALA A 494 52.95 -79.38 39.79
N ASN A 495 52.67 -78.18 40.29
CA ASN A 495 53.37 -77.61 41.46
C ASN A 495 53.12 -78.44 42.73
N SER A 496 51.88 -78.91 42.91
CA SER A 496 51.51 -79.80 44.02
C SER A 496 52.19 -81.17 43.91
N GLU A 497 52.29 -81.73 42.70
CA GLU A 497 52.99 -83.01 42.47
C GLU A 497 54.49 -82.87 42.76
N MET A 498 55.10 -81.75 42.34
CA MET A 498 56.50 -81.44 42.64
C MET A 498 56.75 -81.27 44.14
N ASP A 499 55.85 -80.62 44.90
CA ASP A 499 55.97 -80.49 46.36
C ASP A 499 55.95 -81.87 47.03
N GLN A 500 55.00 -82.73 46.63
CA GLN A 500 54.92 -84.08 47.17
C GLN A 500 56.17 -84.92 46.84
N ALA A 501 56.67 -84.83 45.61
CA ALA A 501 57.90 -85.53 45.19
C ALA A 501 59.13 -85.02 45.96
N ALA A 502 59.28 -83.71 46.12
CA ALA A 502 60.37 -83.09 46.88
C ALA A 502 60.36 -83.53 48.35
N ARG A 503 59.18 -83.54 49.00
CA ARG A 503 59.01 -84.07 50.36
C ARG A 503 59.41 -85.54 50.44
N GLY A 504 59.00 -86.35 49.47
CA GLY A 504 59.37 -87.77 49.40
C GLY A 504 60.88 -87.99 49.29
N VAL A 505 61.57 -87.23 48.43
CA VAL A 505 63.04 -87.28 48.30
C VAL A 505 63.73 -86.79 49.58
N GLY A 506 63.22 -85.72 50.21
CA GLY A 506 63.73 -85.21 51.47
C GLY A 506 63.61 -86.21 52.62
N GLU A 507 62.47 -86.89 52.74
CA GLU A 507 62.25 -87.95 53.73
C GLU A 507 63.16 -89.16 53.48
N ALA A 508 63.19 -89.67 52.24
CA ALA A 508 64.06 -90.79 51.86
C ALA A 508 65.54 -90.45 52.09
N SER A 509 65.95 -89.20 51.85
CA SER A 509 67.33 -88.76 52.11
C SER A 509 67.64 -88.68 53.60
N GLY A 510 66.69 -88.21 54.41
CA GLY A 510 66.79 -88.24 55.86
C GLY A 510 66.93 -89.67 56.41
N GLN A 511 66.11 -90.60 55.92
CA GLN A 511 66.22 -92.02 56.29
C GLN A 511 67.55 -92.63 55.86
N GLY A 512 68.02 -92.31 54.64
CA GLY A 512 69.33 -92.75 54.13
C GLY A 512 70.50 -92.25 54.98
N ALA A 513 70.46 -91.00 55.44
CA ALA A 513 71.48 -90.45 56.33
C ALA A 513 71.54 -91.20 57.68
N VAL A 514 70.38 -91.52 58.27
CA VAL A 514 70.28 -92.29 59.52
C VAL A 514 70.83 -93.71 59.36
N GLN A 515 70.49 -94.40 58.25
CA GLN A 515 71.01 -95.74 57.98
C GLN A 515 72.53 -95.75 57.77
N LEU A 516 73.08 -94.71 57.15
CA LEU A 516 74.53 -94.58 56.98
C LEU A 516 75.25 -94.24 58.29
N GLU A 517 74.62 -93.51 59.20
CA GLU A 517 75.14 -93.29 60.55
C GLU A 517 75.21 -94.60 61.35
N GLU A 518 74.18 -95.44 61.26
CA GLU A 518 74.20 -96.78 61.83
C GLU A 518 75.29 -97.66 61.20
N LEU A 519 75.43 -97.63 59.87
CA LEU A 519 76.49 -98.37 59.16
C LEU A 519 77.89 -97.89 59.56
N LEU A 520 78.05 -96.59 59.82
CA LEU A 520 79.31 -96.01 60.29
C LEU A 520 79.69 -96.57 61.67
N ASP A 521 78.74 -96.65 62.61
CA ASP A 521 78.94 -97.27 63.94
C ASP A 521 79.30 -98.75 63.82
N GLN A 522 78.54 -99.52 63.03
CA GLN A 522 78.80 -100.95 62.82
C GLN A 522 80.17 -101.20 62.17
N THR A 523 80.57 -100.36 61.22
CA THR A 523 81.89 -100.42 60.58
C THR A 523 83.01 -100.12 61.59
N GLY A 524 82.81 -99.13 62.46
CA GLY A 524 83.74 -98.81 63.56
C GLY A 524 83.93 -100.00 64.51
N ARG A 525 82.82 -100.60 64.97
CA ARG A 525 82.84 -101.80 65.83
C ARG A 525 83.53 -102.99 65.16
N THR A 526 83.33 -103.17 63.85
CA THR A 526 84.00 -104.24 63.09
C THR A 526 85.51 -104.01 63.00
N GLY A 527 85.93 -102.76 62.83
CA GLY A 527 87.34 -102.36 62.92
C GLY A 527 87.96 -102.68 64.28
N GLU A 528 87.27 -102.36 65.37
CA GLU A 528 87.71 -102.69 66.74
C GLU A 528 87.82 -104.20 66.97
N MET A 529 86.82 -104.99 66.54
CA MET A 529 86.85 -106.46 66.63
C MET A 529 88.02 -107.05 65.84
N THR A 530 88.32 -106.51 64.66
CA THR A 530 89.46 -106.93 63.83
C THR A 530 90.78 -106.64 64.54
N SER A 531 90.92 -105.47 65.16
CA SER A 531 92.10 -105.15 65.99
C SER A 531 92.24 -106.11 67.17
N ALA A 532 91.15 -106.44 67.86
CA ALA A 532 91.16 -107.40 68.95
C ALA A 532 91.53 -108.83 68.49
N LEU A 533 91.18 -109.21 67.25
CA LEU A 533 91.62 -110.49 66.66
C LEU A 533 93.14 -110.51 66.43
N VAL A 534 93.72 -109.42 65.94
CA VAL A 534 95.19 -109.29 65.80
C VAL A 534 95.87 -109.53 67.14
N ASP A 535 95.39 -108.89 68.21
CA ASP A 535 95.93 -109.07 69.57
C ASP A 535 95.78 -110.51 70.08
N ARG A 536 94.63 -111.16 69.80
CA ARG A 536 94.38 -112.57 70.18
C ARG A 536 95.32 -113.52 69.45
N VAL A 537 95.55 -113.33 68.15
CA VAL A 537 96.46 -114.16 67.36
C VAL A 537 97.90 -113.98 67.84
N ASN A 538 98.33 -112.75 68.13
CA ASN A 538 99.65 -112.48 68.70
C ASN A 538 99.87 -113.16 70.06
N ASN A 539 98.88 -113.12 70.96
CA ASN A 539 98.94 -113.86 72.24
C ASN A 539 99.01 -115.38 72.03
N LEU A 540 98.28 -115.90 71.05
CA LEU A 540 98.31 -117.32 70.72
C LEU A 540 99.68 -117.71 70.14
N LYS A 541 100.30 -116.85 69.33
CA LYS A 541 101.67 -117.00 68.83
C LYS A 541 102.68 -117.12 69.97
N GLU A 542 102.59 -116.27 70.99
CA GLU A 542 103.41 -116.38 72.21
C GLU A 542 103.23 -117.71 72.95
N THR A 543 101.98 -118.18 73.03
CA THR A 543 101.65 -119.48 73.65
C THR A 543 102.29 -120.63 72.86
N VAL A 544 102.24 -120.59 71.53
CA VAL A 544 102.89 -121.59 70.66
C VAL A 544 104.42 -121.56 70.80
N TYR A 545 105.04 -120.37 70.91
CA TYR A 545 106.47 -120.28 71.22
C TYR A 545 106.84 -120.92 72.55
N SER A 546 105.97 -120.82 73.56
CA SER A 546 106.16 -121.51 74.84
C SER A 546 106.12 -123.04 74.66
N VAL A 547 105.26 -123.56 73.78
CA VAL A 547 105.23 -124.99 73.42
C VAL A 547 106.52 -125.41 72.71
N ILE A 548 107.02 -124.63 71.76
CA ILE A 548 108.30 -124.89 71.07
C ILE A 548 109.45 -125.00 72.10
N LYS A 549 109.48 -124.12 73.09
CA LYS A 549 110.47 -124.16 74.18
C LYS A 549 110.37 -125.44 75.02
N VAL A 550 109.15 -125.91 75.32
CA VAL A 550 108.94 -127.19 76.01
C VAL A 550 109.39 -128.37 75.15
N LEU A 551 109.10 -128.36 73.85
CA LEU A 551 109.54 -129.40 72.92
C LEU A 551 111.07 -129.49 72.83
N ASP A 552 111.77 -128.36 72.88
CA ASP A 552 113.24 -128.36 72.90
C ASP A 552 113.80 -128.98 74.19
N VAL A 553 113.18 -128.71 75.34
CA VAL A 553 113.50 -129.39 76.61
C VAL A 553 113.22 -130.90 76.50
N MET A 554 112.07 -131.31 75.95
CA MET A 554 111.74 -132.72 75.78
C MET A 554 112.69 -133.44 74.81
N LYS A 555 113.13 -132.76 73.74
CA LYS A 555 114.13 -133.25 72.80
C LYS A 555 115.45 -133.54 73.54
N ASN A 556 115.89 -132.61 74.39
CA ASN A 556 117.08 -132.77 75.22
C ASN A 556 116.94 -133.94 76.21
N ILE A 557 115.81 -134.07 76.91
CA ILE A 557 115.53 -135.20 77.82
C ILE A 557 115.53 -136.52 77.06
N THR A 558 114.89 -136.58 75.90
CA THR A 558 114.80 -137.78 75.07
C THR A 558 116.17 -138.19 74.54
N GLN A 559 117.01 -137.22 74.15
CA GLN A 559 118.39 -137.47 73.73
C GLN A 559 119.24 -137.99 74.89
N GLN A 560 119.11 -137.43 76.10
CA GLN A 560 119.75 -137.97 77.30
C GLN A 560 119.25 -139.38 77.62
N THR A 561 117.95 -139.64 77.51
CA THR A 561 117.34 -140.95 77.78
C THR A 561 117.83 -142.00 76.77
N ASN A 562 117.97 -141.62 75.49
CA ASN A 562 118.56 -142.48 74.46
C ASN A 562 120.02 -142.83 74.81
N ILE A 563 120.83 -141.85 75.22
CA ILE A 563 122.22 -142.09 75.66
C ILE A 563 122.28 -142.94 76.93
N LEU A 564 121.41 -142.69 77.92
CA LEU A 564 121.33 -143.51 79.14
C LEU A 564 120.96 -144.96 78.83
N SER A 565 119.97 -145.16 77.95
CA SER A 565 119.52 -146.49 77.53
C SER A 565 120.58 -147.21 76.69
N LEU A 566 121.35 -146.49 75.88
CA LEU A 566 122.49 -147.04 75.14
C LEU A 566 123.58 -147.51 76.10
N ASN A 567 123.93 -146.70 77.11
CA ASN A 567 124.88 -147.07 78.15
C ASN A 567 124.39 -148.29 78.96
N ALA A 568 123.09 -148.32 79.30
CA ALA A 568 122.48 -149.46 79.99
C ALA A 568 122.46 -150.74 79.13
N THR A 569 122.22 -150.61 77.81
CA THR A 569 122.27 -151.72 76.85
C THR A 569 123.71 -152.28 76.75
N ILE A 570 124.72 -151.41 76.73
CA ILE A 570 126.14 -151.79 76.72
C ILE A 570 126.51 -152.53 78.01
N GLU A 571 126.11 -152.04 79.18
CA GLU A 571 126.47 -152.69 80.46
C GLU A 571 125.68 -153.99 80.68
N ALA A 572 124.44 -154.08 80.21
CA ALA A 572 123.66 -155.32 80.18
C ALA A 572 124.29 -156.39 79.26
N ALA A 573 124.93 -155.99 78.15
CA ALA A 573 125.71 -156.91 77.29
C ALA A 573 126.98 -157.42 77.97
N ARG A 574 127.55 -156.61 78.86
CA ARG A 574 128.75 -156.93 79.64
C ARG A 574 128.49 -157.95 80.76
N ALA A 575 127.29 -157.94 81.34
CA ALA A 575 126.86 -158.86 82.41
C ALA A 575 126.50 -160.29 81.93
N GLY A 576 126.60 -160.59 80.63
CA GLY A 576 126.37 -161.93 80.08
C GLY A 576 124.97 -162.49 80.35
N GLU A 577 124.86 -163.79 80.65
CA GLU A 577 123.57 -164.49 80.86
C GLU A 577 122.68 -163.83 81.94
N ALA A 578 123.25 -163.18 82.97
CA ALA A 578 122.47 -162.49 84.02
C ALA A 578 121.85 -161.15 83.56
N GLY A 579 122.39 -160.51 82.53
CA GLY A 579 121.95 -159.19 82.03
C GLY A 579 120.87 -159.24 80.94
N ARG A 580 120.48 -160.44 80.51
CA ARG A 580 119.63 -160.65 79.32
C ARG A 580 118.26 -159.99 79.42
N GLY A 581 117.60 -160.04 80.59
CA GLY A 581 116.33 -159.35 80.82
C GLY A 581 116.45 -157.83 80.84
N PHE A 582 117.55 -157.31 81.38
CA PHE A 582 117.84 -155.86 81.44
C PHE A 582 118.17 -155.28 80.07
N MET A 583 118.84 -156.06 79.21
CA MET A 583 119.12 -155.67 77.82
C MET A 583 117.84 -155.47 77.00
N VAL A 584 116.84 -156.35 77.19
CA VAL A 584 115.54 -156.21 76.53
C VAL A 584 114.87 -154.91 76.98
N VAL A 585 114.85 -154.61 78.28
CA VAL A 585 114.26 -153.37 78.80
C VAL A 585 115.04 -152.12 78.34
N ALA A 586 116.37 -152.15 78.36
CA ALA A 586 117.19 -151.02 77.91
C ALA A 586 117.05 -150.78 76.39
N GLY A 587 116.96 -151.85 75.59
CA GLY A 587 116.65 -151.79 74.17
C GLY A 587 115.26 -151.20 73.91
N GLU A 588 114.26 -151.59 74.70
CA GLU A 588 112.91 -151.04 74.62
C GLU A 588 112.86 -149.56 75.01
N VAL A 589 113.58 -149.15 76.07
CA VAL A 589 113.70 -147.72 76.45
C VAL A 589 114.42 -146.92 75.37
N ARG A 590 115.45 -147.48 74.72
CA ARG A 590 116.14 -146.85 73.59
C ARG A 590 115.19 -146.64 72.42
N GLN A 591 114.42 -147.67 72.08
CA GLN A 591 113.42 -147.62 71.02
C GLN A 591 112.32 -146.60 71.34
N LEU A 592 111.83 -146.54 72.58
CA LEU A 592 110.87 -145.53 73.05
C LEU A 592 111.46 -144.12 73.01
N ALA A 593 112.75 -143.95 73.32
CA ALA A 593 113.43 -142.66 73.22
C ALA A 593 113.60 -142.23 71.74
N ASP A 594 113.99 -143.13 70.84
CA ASP A 594 114.05 -142.83 69.40
C ASP A 594 112.66 -142.51 68.81
N GLN A 595 111.62 -143.26 69.21
CA GLN A 595 110.23 -142.95 68.86
C GLN A 595 109.75 -141.62 69.43
N SER A 596 110.11 -141.30 70.67
CA SER A 596 109.80 -140.01 71.30
C SER A 596 110.51 -138.86 70.58
N LYS A 597 111.76 -139.06 70.14
CA LYS A 597 112.53 -138.08 69.37
C LYS A 597 111.87 -137.80 68.02
N GLN A 598 111.42 -138.84 67.32
CA GLN A 598 110.68 -138.70 66.07
C GLN A 598 109.34 -137.98 66.29
N SER A 599 108.61 -138.33 67.35
CA SER A 599 107.34 -137.70 67.71
C SER A 599 107.52 -136.22 68.05
N ILE A 600 108.54 -135.86 68.84
CA ILE A 600 108.86 -134.47 69.17
C ILE A 600 109.24 -133.68 67.91
N ALA A 601 110.00 -134.26 66.98
CA ALA A 601 110.34 -133.62 65.72
C ALA A 601 109.10 -133.38 64.83
N LEU A 602 108.17 -134.33 64.81
CA LEU A 602 106.87 -134.19 64.15
C LEU A 602 106.05 -133.04 64.76
N VAL A 603 105.94 -132.99 66.09
CA VAL A 603 105.22 -131.91 66.78
C VAL A 603 105.91 -130.55 66.57
N ALA A 604 107.25 -130.50 66.57
CA ALA A 604 108.00 -129.28 66.27
C ALA A 604 107.69 -128.76 64.85
N GLY A 605 107.66 -129.64 63.85
CA GLY A 605 107.26 -129.27 62.50
C GLY A 605 105.80 -128.78 62.39
N ILE A 606 104.87 -129.36 63.17
CA ILE A 606 103.49 -128.87 63.27
C ILE A 606 103.46 -127.49 63.93
N THR A 607 104.20 -127.26 65.01
CA THR A 607 104.24 -125.94 65.68
C THR A 607 104.86 -124.86 64.81
N ASP A 608 105.92 -125.17 64.05
CA ASP A 608 106.50 -124.23 63.08
C ASP A 608 105.50 -123.86 61.98
N LYS A 609 104.72 -124.85 61.50
CA LYS A 609 103.63 -124.60 60.54
C LYS A 609 102.55 -123.71 61.15
N ILE A 610 102.16 -123.92 62.40
CA ILE A 610 101.18 -123.07 63.11
C ILE A 610 101.70 -121.64 63.24
N VAL A 611 102.97 -121.44 63.58
CA VAL A 611 103.56 -120.08 63.66
C VAL A 611 103.53 -119.40 62.29
N ALA A 612 103.88 -120.11 61.22
CA ALA A 612 103.81 -119.57 59.86
C ALA A 612 102.37 -119.19 59.45
N GLU A 613 101.39 -120.05 59.74
CA GLU A 613 99.96 -119.77 59.49
C GLU A 613 99.46 -118.57 60.33
N MET A 614 99.95 -118.39 61.56
CA MET A 614 99.64 -117.22 62.38
C MET A 614 100.23 -115.93 61.82
N ASP A 615 101.47 -115.96 61.35
CA ASP A 615 102.11 -114.80 60.72
C ASP A 615 101.39 -114.38 59.44
N GLU A 616 100.98 -115.36 58.63
CA GLU A 616 100.12 -115.13 57.47
C GLU A 616 98.77 -114.51 57.90
N THR A 617 98.14 -115.04 58.96
CA THR A 617 96.87 -114.50 59.49
C THR A 617 97.01 -113.06 59.97
N VAL A 618 98.09 -112.72 60.69
CA VAL A 618 98.36 -111.34 61.14
C VAL A 618 98.62 -110.42 59.96
N ALA A 619 99.33 -110.88 58.93
CA ALA A 619 99.55 -110.09 57.71
C ALA A 619 98.23 -109.77 57.01
N VAL A 620 97.36 -110.76 56.81
CA VAL A 620 96.02 -110.56 56.23
C VAL A 620 95.18 -109.59 57.07
N LEU A 621 95.15 -109.75 58.40
CA LEU A 621 94.39 -108.84 59.26
C LEU A 621 94.96 -107.40 59.26
N SER A 622 96.27 -107.25 59.11
CA SER A 622 96.94 -105.94 59.01
C SER A 622 96.62 -105.22 57.69
N GLU A 623 96.36 -105.97 56.61
CA GLU A 623 95.87 -105.43 55.34
C GLU A 623 94.39 -105.02 55.41
N VAL A 624 93.59 -105.66 56.27
CA VAL A 624 92.14 -105.36 56.42
C VAL A 624 91.88 -104.07 57.22
N ALA A 625 92.70 -103.74 58.22
CA ALA A 625 92.54 -102.54 59.03
C ALA A 625 92.45 -101.21 58.24
N PRO A 626 93.32 -100.92 57.25
CA PRO A 626 93.19 -99.70 56.43
C PRO A 626 91.93 -99.70 55.55
N LEU A 627 91.39 -100.87 55.16
CA LEU A 627 90.15 -100.97 54.39
C LEU A 627 88.95 -100.46 55.20
N PHE A 628 88.84 -100.82 56.48
CA PHE A 628 87.77 -100.29 57.34
C PHE A 628 87.86 -98.78 57.55
N LYS A 629 89.09 -98.23 57.67
CA LYS A 629 89.28 -96.77 57.74
C LYS A 629 88.81 -96.07 56.48
N GLN A 630 89.14 -96.61 55.31
CA GLN A 630 88.67 -96.08 54.02
C GLN A 630 87.14 -96.21 53.87
N GLN A 631 86.55 -97.32 54.34
CA GLN A 631 85.11 -97.52 54.37
C GLN A 631 84.41 -96.48 55.25
N MET A 632 84.92 -96.20 56.46
CA MET A 632 84.34 -95.18 57.34
C MET A 632 84.34 -93.78 56.69
N VAL A 633 85.43 -93.39 56.01
CA VAL A 633 85.49 -92.11 55.28
C VAL A 633 84.44 -92.08 54.16
N SER A 634 84.30 -93.17 53.42
CA SER A 634 83.34 -93.28 52.31
C SER A 634 81.88 -93.25 52.79
N VAL A 635 81.57 -93.96 53.87
CA VAL A 635 80.23 -93.97 54.50
C VAL A 635 79.90 -92.57 55.04
N LYS A 636 80.84 -91.91 55.73
CA LYS A 636 80.65 -90.54 56.23
C LYS A 636 80.39 -89.56 55.09
N SER A 637 81.19 -89.60 54.02
CA SER A 637 81.00 -88.73 52.86
C SER A 637 79.65 -88.97 52.19
N THR A 638 79.20 -90.23 52.11
CA THR A 638 77.87 -90.57 51.56
C THR A 638 76.75 -90.02 52.47
N SER A 639 76.91 -90.10 53.80
CA SER A 639 75.95 -89.52 54.75
C SER A 639 75.83 -88.00 54.59
N GLU A 640 76.96 -87.31 54.44
CA GLU A 640 76.99 -85.86 54.18
C GLU A 640 76.26 -85.49 52.86
N ILE A 641 76.37 -86.32 51.81
CA ILE A 641 75.62 -86.13 50.56
C ILE A 641 74.11 -86.23 50.82
N PHE A 642 73.65 -87.25 51.56
CA PHE A 642 72.22 -87.40 51.88
C PHE A 642 71.67 -86.24 52.70
N VAL A 643 72.44 -85.73 53.68
CA VAL A 643 72.08 -84.53 54.44
C VAL A 643 71.99 -83.30 53.52
N SER A 644 72.94 -83.15 52.58
CA SER A 644 72.91 -82.06 51.60
C SER A 644 71.70 -82.15 50.66
N VAL A 645 71.37 -83.35 50.16
CA VAL A 645 70.18 -83.57 49.33
C VAL A 645 68.91 -83.20 50.08
N LYS A 646 68.81 -83.58 51.37
CA LYS A 646 67.68 -83.18 52.21
C LYS A 646 67.54 -81.65 52.30
N GLY A 647 68.63 -80.94 52.58
CA GLY A 647 68.62 -79.47 52.64
C GLY A 647 68.23 -78.82 51.31
N GLN A 648 68.75 -79.33 50.18
CA GLN A 648 68.36 -78.85 48.85
C GLN A 648 66.88 -79.09 48.54
N MET A 649 66.28 -80.17 49.05
CA MET A 649 64.84 -80.42 48.91
C MET A 649 64.00 -79.48 49.78
N GLU A 650 64.47 -79.11 50.99
CA GLU A 650 63.81 -78.10 51.82
C GLU A 650 63.81 -76.72 51.12
N ASP A 651 64.92 -76.31 50.52
CA ASP A 651 65.02 -75.09 49.71
C ASP A 651 64.12 -75.14 48.47
N PHE A 652 64.02 -76.31 47.83
CA PHE A 652 63.13 -76.51 46.69
C PHE A 652 61.65 -76.37 47.07
N ILE A 653 61.24 -76.91 48.24
CA ILE A 653 59.88 -76.73 48.78
C ILE A 653 59.56 -75.25 49.01
N MET A 654 60.47 -74.48 49.62
CA MET A 654 60.27 -73.03 49.78
C MET A 654 60.11 -72.30 48.43
N SER A 655 60.82 -72.75 47.41
CA SER A 655 60.69 -72.21 46.05
C SER A 655 59.31 -72.52 45.45
N LEU A 656 58.76 -73.72 45.69
CA LEU A 656 57.41 -74.10 45.23
C LEU A 656 56.30 -73.30 45.95
N GLU A 657 56.50 -72.93 47.21
CA GLU A 657 55.59 -72.01 47.92
C GLU A 657 55.58 -70.63 47.26
N SER A 658 56.75 -70.10 46.87
CA SER A 658 56.84 -68.84 46.13
C SER A 658 56.14 -68.92 44.76
N VAL A 659 56.28 -70.03 44.05
CA VAL A 659 55.55 -70.28 42.79
C VAL A 659 54.04 -70.28 43.03
N THR A 660 53.56 -70.88 44.12
CA THR A 660 52.14 -70.88 44.49
C THR A 660 51.61 -69.45 44.69
N GLY A 661 52.35 -68.60 45.41
CA GLY A 661 51.96 -67.19 45.58
C GLY A 661 51.94 -66.39 44.26
N ALA A 662 52.83 -66.71 43.31
CA ALA A 662 52.81 -66.12 41.98
C ALA A 662 51.59 -66.57 41.16
N ILE A 663 51.18 -67.84 41.29
CA ILE A 663 49.97 -68.37 40.66
C ILE A 663 48.72 -67.66 41.18
N ASP A 664 48.59 -67.47 42.49
CA ASP A 664 47.44 -66.76 43.08
C ASP A 664 47.34 -65.32 42.57
N SER A 665 48.49 -64.64 42.43
CA SER A 665 48.55 -63.29 41.88
C SER A 665 48.13 -63.23 40.41
N LEU A 666 48.49 -64.25 39.63
CA LEU A 666 48.05 -64.39 38.22
C LEU A 666 46.54 -64.63 38.13
N ASN A 667 45.99 -65.51 38.97
CA ASN A 667 44.53 -65.75 39.04
C ASN A 667 43.76 -64.45 39.35
N HIS A 668 44.23 -63.67 40.32
CA HIS A 668 43.63 -62.37 40.61
C HIS A 668 43.71 -61.40 39.41
N SER A 669 44.87 -61.33 38.75
CA SER A 669 45.08 -60.48 37.58
C SER A 669 44.20 -60.88 36.39
N GLN A 670 43.95 -62.18 36.20
CA GLN A 670 43.01 -62.67 35.20
C GLN A 670 41.57 -62.24 35.47
N GLY A 671 41.12 -62.31 36.74
CA GLY A 671 39.79 -61.83 37.11
C GLY A 671 39.59 -60.36 36.74
N VAL A 672 40.57 -59.52 37.10
CA VAL A 672 40.55 -58.08 36.74
C VAL A 672 40.57 -57.88 35.23
N LEU A 673 41.35 -58.68 34.49
CA LEU A 673 41.41 -58.61 33.02
C LEU A 673 40.07 -58.99 32.39
N SER A 674 39.41 -60.04 32.88
CA SER A 674 38.11 -60.48 32.38
C SER A 674 37.02 -59.41 32.61
N ASP A 675 36.98 -58.82 33.81
CA ASP A 675 36.08 -57.70 34.12
C ASP A 675 36.34 -56.49 33.21
N ALA A 676 37.61 -56.18 32.96
CA ALA A 676 37.99 -55.10 32.05
C ALA A 676 37.53 -55.38 30.60
N MET A 677 37.72 -56.61 30.10
CA MET A 677 37.23 -56.99 28.77
C MET A 677 35.71 -56.94 28.67
N GLY A 678 34.99 -57.38 29.72
CA GLY A 678 33.53 -57.24 29.79
C GLY A 678 33.07 -55.79 29.69
N ASN A 679 33.73 -54.88 30.40
CA ASN A 679 33.46 -53.44 30.31
C ASN A 679 33.79 -52.85 28.93
N VAL A 680 34.91 -53.24 28.32
CA VAL A 680 35.28 -52.80 26.96
C VAL A 680 34.23 -53.24 25.95
N SER A 681 33.75 -54.48 26.03
CA SER A 681 32.70 -54.99 25.15
C SER A 681 31.39 -54.20 25.31
N ALA A 682 30.96 -53.94 26.56
CA ALA A 682 29.75 -53.16 26.83
C ALA A 682 29.85 -51.72 26.30
N VAL A 683 30.99 -51.05 26.53
CA VAL A 683 31.23 -49.69 26.01
C VAL A 683 31.27 -49.69 24.49
N ALA A 684 31.92 -50.68 23.87
CA ALA A 684 32.01 -50.80 22.42
C ALA A 684 30.64 -51.01 21.78
N GLN A 685 29.78 -51.87 22.34
CA GLN A 685 28.40 -52.05 21.87
C GLN A 685 27.58 -50.76 22.00
N GLN A 686 27.70 -50.05 23.13
CA GLN A 686 27.02 -48.76 23.32
C GLN A 686 27.53 -47.70 22.33
N SER A 687 28.84 -47.63 22.11
CA SER A 687 29.44 -46.73 21.11
C SER A 687 28.92 -47.04 19.72
N SER A 688 28.83 -48.31 19.34
CA SER A 688 28.29 -48.73 18.04
C SER A 688 26.84 -48.24 17.85
N ALA A 689 25.95 -48.51 18.83
CA ALA A 689 24.55 -48.06 18.77
C ALA A 689 24.41 -46.53 18.73
N THR A 690 25.17 -45.82 19.54
CA THR A 690 25.15 -44.34 19.56
C THR A 690 25.66 -43.77 18.24
N SER A 691 26.69 -44.40 17.66
CA SER A 691 27.24 -44.01 16.36
C SER A 691 26.25 -44.21 15.21
N GLU A 692 25.48 -45.29 15.22
CA GLU A 692 24.39 -45.51 14.25
C GLU A 692 23.29 -44.44 14.38
N GLU A 693 22.90 -44.08 15.61
CA GLU A 693 21.90 -43.03 15.86
C GLU A 693 22.37 -41.66 15.34
N VAL A 694 23.63 -41.30 15.62
CA VAL A 694 24.24 -40.05 15.13
C VAL A 694 24.36 -40.04 13.60
N ALA A 695 24.68 -41.17 12.97
CA ALA A 695 24.71 -41.28 11.51
C ALA A 695 23.32 -41.05 10.90
N SER A 696 22.27 -41.64 11.50
CA SER A 696 20.88 -41.42 11.09
C SER A 696 20.46 -39.95 11.22
N LEU A 697 20.72 -39.32 12.37
CA LEU A 697 20.41 -37.90 12.60
C LEU A 697 21.16 -36.98 11.63
N SER A 698 22.42 -37.33 11.31
CA SER A 698 23.21 -36.58 10.33
C SER A 698 22.63 -36.71 8.92
N SER A 699 22.10 -37.88 8.53
CA SER A 699 21.38 -38.04 7.26
C SER A 699 20.08 -37.23 7.22
N GLU A 700 19.35 -37.15 8.33
CA GLU A 700 18.17 -36.29 8.45
C GLU A 700 18.55 -34.81 8.32
N GLN A 701 19.63 -34.38 9.00
CA GLN A 701 20.14 -33.02 8.92
C GLN A 701 20.60 -32.64 7.51
N GLN A 702 21.14 -33.60 6.75
CA GLN A 702 21.44 -33.41 5.33
C GLN A 702 20.18 -33.10 4.53
N ASN A 703 19.11 -33.89 4.69
CA ASN A 703 17.83 -33.66 4.01
C ASN A 703 17.20 -32.31 4.37
N VAL A 704 17.21 -31.92 5.65
CA VAL A 704 16.73 -30.61 6.10
C VAL A 704 17.52 -29.48 5.43
N SER A 705 18.85 -29.64 5.35
CA SER A 705 19.72 -28.65 4.72
C SER A 705 19.46 -28.52 3.22
N ASP A 706 19.23 -29.64 2.51
CA ASP A 706 18.85 -29.63 1.10
C ASP A 706 17.50 -28.92 0.87
N HIS A 707 16.54 -29.12 1.78
CA HIS A 707 15.28 -28.37 1.78
C HIS A 707 15.47 -26.87 1.98
N LEU A 708 16.38 -26.45 2.88
CA LEU A 708 16.71 -25.04 3.08
C LEU A 708 17.37 -24.42 1.85
N VAL A 709 18.24 -25.16 1.15
CA VAL A 709 18.80 -24.73 -0.15
C VAL A 709 17.68 -24.49 -1.17
N ALA A 710 16.71 -25.40 -1.27
CA ALA A 710 15.58 -25.23 -2.18
C ALA A 710 14.71 -24.01 -1.81
N LEU A 711 14.49 -23.76 -0.52
CA LEU A 711 13.73 -22.60 -0.04
C LEU A 711 14.48 -21.29 -0.29
N SER A 712 15.80 -21.27 -0.07
CA SER A 712 16.68 -20.16 -0.40
C SER A 712 16.60 -19.83 -1.90
N ASN A 713 16.71 -20.82 -2.78
CA ASN A 713 16.56 -20.61 -4.23
C ASN A 713 15.18 -20.01 -4.58
N LYS A 714 14.12 -20.43 -3.88
CA LYS A 714 12.76 -19.89 -4.09
C LYS A 714 12.65 -18.42 -3.62
N LEU A 715 13.26 -18.07 -2.49
CA LEU A 715 13.37 -16.69 -2.02
C LEU A 715 14.16 -15.83 -3.00
N GLN A 716 15.28 -16.35 -3.49
CA GLN A 716 16.14 -15.68 -4.46
C GLN A 716 15.35 -15.38 -5.75
N GLY A 717 14.63 -16.38 -6.28
CA GLY A 717 13.74 -16.19 -7.43
C GLY A 717 12.62 -15.18 -7.20
N ALA A 718 12.01 -15.17 -6.01
CA ALA A 718 10.97 -14.21 -5.66
C ALA A 718 11.54 -12.77 -5.55
N SER A 719 12.71 -12.59 -4.94
CA SER A 719 13.38 -11.29 -4.84
C SER A 719 13.80 -10.76 -6.21
N THR A 720 14.38 -11.60 -7.08
CA THR A 720 14.72 -11.20 -8.46
C THR A 720 13.47 -10.81 -9.25
N GLN A 721 12.36 -11.52 -9.08
CA GLN A 721 11.11 -11.17 -9.74
C GLN A 721 10.54 -9.84 -9.22
N LEU A 722 10.63 -9.58 -7.92
CA LEU A 722 10.25 -8.30 -7.31
C LEU A 722 11.14 -7.16 -7.81
N GLU A 723 12.46 -7.34 -7.82
CA GLU A 723 13.44 -6.38 -8.36
C GLU A 723 13.11 -6.04 -9.82
N SER A 724 12.82 -7.05 -10.65
CA SER A 724 12.42 -6.83 -12.05
C SER A 724 11.13 -6.01 -12.19
N LYS A 725 10.14 -6.22 -11.29
CA LYS A 725 8.92 -5.41 -11.29
C LYS A 725 9.17 -3.98 -10.81
N LEU A 726 10.04 -3.80 -9.82
CA LEU A 726 10.42 -2.49 -9.31
C LEU A 726 11.25 -1.70 -10.33
N SER A 727 12.07 -2.38 -11.15
CA SER A 727 12.85 -1.74 -12.22
C SER A 727 11.99 -1.13 -13.35
N LEU A 728 10.69 -1.45 -13.41
CA LEU A 728 9.75 -0.80 -14.32
C LEU A 728 9.46 0.64 -13.90
N PHE A 729 9.73 0.99 -12.63
CA PHE A 729 9.52 2.34 -12.10
C PHE A 729 10.80 3.18 -12.22
N THR A 730 10.68 4.35 -12.82
CA THR A 730 11.78 5.31 -12.97
C THR A 730 11.82 6.25 -11.77
N ILE A 731 12.69 5.93 -10.82
CA ILE A 731 13.08 6.77 -9.69
C ILE A 731 14.40 7.47 -10.03
N LYS A 732 14.52 8.74 -9.62
CA LYS A 732 15.55 9.66 -10.10
C LYS A 732 16.90 9.46 -9.43
#